data_AF-A0A3N1ZSL4-F1
#
_entry.id   AF-A0A3N1ZSL4-F1
#
_cell.length_a   1.000
_cell.length_b   1.000
_cell.length_c   1.000
_cell.angle_alpha   90.00
_cell.angle_beta   90.00
_cell.angle_gamma   90.00
#
_symmetry.space_group_name_H-M   'P 1'
#
loop_
_entity.id
_entity.type
_entity.pdbx_description
1 polymer ?
#
loop_
_entity_poly.entity_id
_entity_poly.type
_entity_poly.pdbx_seq_one_letter_code
_entity_poly.pdbx_strand_id
1 'polypeptide(L)'
;MHKFTRSLLALGCAATCLGAALPASAQQGDITEPYRPGYHFTPDRNWMNDPNGLVFHKGTYHLFFQHNPFGNSWGNMSWGHATSTDLVNWKQQPVAIQQTKNADGVSTEDIFSGSVVVDKTNSTGFGTRKNPPLVAIYTSAYTAADSERPNTQAQSLAYSLDDGRTWTKYQGNPVLEAGADDFRDPKVFRYDGPAGSYWVMAVVRANKHIVQLYRSDDLRTWSHLSDFGPANAVGGQWECPDLFPMKVKGTNQTKWLMLVNINPGGVNGGSAGQYFVGDFDGRTFTANNVVKDVPSPTGNMLADFEGDLDGWIPANEPVAAEDGPWGTAPVAGSIGGQQTVTGFEGRGYVNGFHGGDGPTGTLTSPEFTVDTSHLNFLIGGGNHPRVEGTQLENTPPAGSLLFDGFEYAGTSSLSDHGWTLSGDLVAGRNPSTNGGSNVIGNGRINTWEGGAKGDDNVGDLTSPEFTIDQDWISFLVGGGRRDDGSLAVELLVDGTVVRTSTGKDDGTLNWQSWKVDDLRGRTAQLRVHDAATGGWGHLTLDHVVMGPEKAQQVSNEVSANLVVDGRAVRSATGKDSESLDWQSWDVTDLAGKKARVQLVDNNRDGWGHLLFDSLMASDAPARSRLTAYDWLDWGRDDYATVTFSNVPGNKVVSLGWMNNWDYAGVSPTPTWRSANTLPRELSLVQTAQGPKLSSQPVKQLRTLQGRPVLKNARITVDGRKVLPATGDMVRVDATIEPGKASAAGIDVLASGSERTRIGYDKATGEMYVDRTRSGRTDFSSRFASVDRAPVQLRKGKLELTIYVDRSSVEVFAQDGTRTITDTVYPSAGSDDIAVWSEGGTAKVSKLTVTPMKPMDSRRPS
;
A
#
# COMPACT_ATOMS: atom_id res chain seq x y z
N MET A 1 63.27 4.10 60.09
CA MET A 1 63.68 2.69 59.93
C MET A 1 63.27 2.24 58.53
N HIS A 2 64.23 2.23 57.59
CA HIS A 2 64.57 1.09 56.69
C HIS A 2 63.48 0.67 55.68
N LYS A 3 63.58 1.13 54.42
CA LYS A 3 64.26 0.52 53.24
C LYS A 3 63.30 -0.41 52.47
N PHE A 4 62.86 -0.03 51.26
CA PHE A 4 63.29 -0.55 49.93
C PHE A 4 63.15 -2.09 49.79
N THR A 5 62.52 -2.64 48.74
CA THR A 5 63.14 -2.81 47.41
C THR A 5 62.11 -3.15 46.32
N ARG A 6 62.31 -2.62 45.11
CA ARG A 6 61.70 -3.04 43.82
C ARG A 6 62.35 -4.34 43.30
N SER A 7 61.64 -5.14 42.50
CA SER A 7 62.16 -5.67 41.22
C SER A 7 61.07 -6.39 40.40
N LEU A 8 61.09 -6.11 39.09
CA LEU A 8 60.27 -6.64 37.99
C LEU A 8 60.66 -8.08 37.57
N LEU A 9 59.70 -8.81 36.99
CA LEU A 9 59.70 -9.51 35.66
C LEU A 9 58.53 -10.54 35.69
N ALA A 10 57.46 -10.47 34.88
CA ALA A 10 57.30 -10.66 33.42
C ALA A 10 56.60 -11.99 33.07
N LEU A 11 55.46 -11.84 32.37
CA LEU A 11 54.70 -12.75 31.49
C LEU A 11 53.92 -13.96 32.03
N GLY A 12 52.63 -13.99 31.66
CA GLY A 12 51.92 -15.23 31.32
C GLY A 12 50.39 -15.20 31.41
N CYS A 13 49.72 -15.10 30.26
CA CYS A 13 48.31 -15.44 29.96
C CYS A 13 47.19 -14.52 30.47
N ALA A 14 46.74 -13.61 29.60
CA ALA A 14 45.41 -13.01 29.67
C ALA A 14 44.38 -13.94 29.00
N ALA A 15 43.44 -14.45 29.78
CA ALA A 15 42.20 -15.05 29.29
C ALA A 15 41.21 -13.91 29.00
N THR A 16 40.78 -13.79 27.75
CA THR A 16 39.70 -12.90 27.33
C THR A 16 38.36 -13.47 27.78
N CYS A 17 37.78 -12.88 28.83
CA CYS A 17 36.38 -13.08 29.16
C CYS A 17 35.51 -12.41 28.09
N LEU A 18 34.76 -13.21 27.32
CA LEU A 18 33.64 -12.72 26.54
C LEU A 18 32.61 -12.09 27.49
N GLY A 19 32.44 -10.78 27.40
CA GLY A 19 31.29 -10.09 27.99
C GLY A 19 30.05 -10.41 27.16
N ALA A 20 29.10 -11.13 27.74
CA ALA A 20 27.75 -11.22 27.19
C ALA A 20 27.14 -9.80 27.19
N ALA A 21 26.82 -9.29 26.00
CA ALA A 21 26.07 -8.05 25.86
C ALA A 21 24.68 -8.26 26.48
N LEU A 22 24.35 -7.49 27.52
CA LEU A 22 23.00 -7.41 28.06
C LEU A 22 22.06 -6.86 26.96
N PRO A 23 20.82 -7.35 26.82
CA PRO A 23 19.86 -6.78 25.89
C PRO A 23 19.60 -5.31 26.28
N ALA A 24 19.72 -4.42 25.30
CA ALA A 24 19.43 -3.00 25.47
C ALA A 24 18.01 -2.82 26.00
N SER A 25 17.83 -2.02 27.05
CA SER A 25 16.50 -1.61 27.49
C SER A 25 15.83 -0.83 26.37
N ALA A 26 14.62 -1.23 25.96
CA ALA A 26 13.82 -0.49 24.99
C ALA A 26 13.65 0.96 25.49
N GLN A 27 14.29 1.90 24.78
CA GLN A 27 14.08 3.32 24.99
C GLN A 27 12.80 3.70 24.23
N GLN A 28 11.79 4.12 24.99
CA GLN A 28 10.46 4.46 24.48
C GLN A 28 10.50 5.50 23.37
N GLY A 29 9.64 5.35 22.36
CA GLY A 29 9.46 6.34 21.29
C GLY A 29 8.96 7.69 21.83
N ASP A 30 9.40 8.79 21.24
CA ASP A 30 8.98 10.14 21.65
C ASP A 30 7.57 10.45 21.13
N ILE A 31 6.58 10.47 22.03
CA ILE A 31 5.17 10.77 21.69
C ILE A 31 4.95 12.16 21.09
N THR A 32 5.97 13.04 21.12
CA THR A 32 5.95 14.38 20.51
C THR A 32 6.47 14.39 19.08
N GLU A 33 7.01 13.28 18.59
CA GLU A 33 7.40 13.11 17.19
C GLU A 33 6.18 13.37 16.27
N PRO A 34 6.35 14.13 15.16
CA PRO A 34 5.28 14.36 14.19
C PRO A 34 4.61 13.06 13.76
N TYR A 35 3.30 13.12 13.58
CA TYR A 35 2.44 12.00 13.15
C TYR A 35 2.34 10.82 14.13
N ARG A 36 3.11 10.77 15.22
CA ARG A 36 3.06 9.62 16.13
C ARG A 36 1.68 9.53 16.79
N PRO A 37 0.94 8.42 16.61
CA PRO A 37 -0.40 8.27 17.15
C PRO A 37 -0.40 8.40 18.67
N GLY A 38 -1.38 9.10 19.21
CA GLY A 38 -1.57 9.25 20.64
C GLY A 38 -2.29 8.07 21.27
N TYR A 39 -3.15 7.36 20.54
CA TYR A 39 -3.94 6.24 21.09
C TYR A 39 -4.06 4.99 20.20
N HIS A 40 -3.20 4.87 19.20
CA HIS A 40 -2.97 3.64 18.45
C HIS A 40 -1.63 3.04 18.83
N PHE A 41 -1.52 1.71 18.83
CA PHE A 41 -0.22 1.08 19.03
C PHE A 41 0.67 1.31 17.80
N THR A 42 1.90 1.75 18.06
CA THR A 42 3.01 1.80 17.11
C THR A 42 4.25 1.31 17.86
N PRO A 43 5.21 0.64 17.20
CA PRO A 43 6.47 0.34 17.86
C PRO A 43 7.20 1.64 18.24
N ASP A 44 8.06 1.55 19.25
CA ASP A 44 8.93 2.64 19.68
C ASP A 44 9.77 3.16 18.51
N ARG A 45 10.29 2.25 17.68
CA ARG A 45 11.08 2.52 16.48
C ARG A 45 10.83 1.45 15.42
N ASN A 46 11.30 1.73 14.20
CA ASN A 46 11.40 0.82 13.08
C ASN A 46 10.05 0.36 12.49
N TRP A 47 10.14 -0.57 11.55
CA TRP A 47 9.01 -1.09 10.77
C TRP A 47 8.11 -2.03 11.57
N MET A 48 6.80 -1.84 11.43
CA MET A 48 5.78 -2.83 11.80
C MET A 48 4.80 -3.06 10.63
N ASN A 49 4.35 -4.31 10.47
CA ASN A 49 3.16 -4.64 9.69
C ASN A 49 2.13 -5.44 10.51
N ASP A 50 1.83 -6.67 10.09
CA ASP A 50 0.67 -7.44 10.54
C ASP A 50 0.64 -7.63 12.06
N PRO A 51 -0.53 -7.45 12.72
CA PRO A 51 -0.71 -7.97 14.07
C PRO A 51 -0.67 -9.50 14.05
N ASN A 52 0.07 -10.09 15.00
CA ASN A 52 0.25 -11.52 15.13
C ASN A 52 -0.07 -11.98 16.55
N GLY A 53 -0.32 -13.28 16.69
CA GLY A 53 -0.32 -13.91 17.99
C GLY A 53 -1.29 -13.32 19.01
N LEU A 54 -2.36 -12.65 18.56
CA LEU A 54 -3.29 -11.95 19.43
C LEU A 54 -3.92 -12.95 20.41
N VAL A 55 -3.59 -12.84 21.69
CA VAL A 55 -4.07 -13.79 22.71
C VAL A 55 -4.32 -13.07 24.03
N PHE A 56 -5.43 -13.41 24.67
CA PHE A 56 -5.68 -13.03 26.06
C PHE A 56 -5.24 -14.17 27.00
N HIS A 57 -4.34 -13.88 27.92
CA HIS A 57 -3.79 -14.84 28.87
C HIS A 57 -3.63 -14.21 30.25
N LYS A 58 -4.19 -14.86 31.28
CA LYS A 58 -4.09 -14.46 32.70
C LYS A 58 -4.36 -12.96 32.99
N GLY A 59 -5.32 -12.33 32.30
CA GLY A 59 -5.66 -10.92 32.51
C GLY A 59 -4.99 -9.95 31.54
N THR A 60 -4.09 -10.46 30.69
CA THR A 60 -3.27 -9.66 29.78
C THR A 60 -3.63 -9.97 28.33
N TYR A 61 -3.84 -8.92 27.53
CA TYR A 61 -3.87 -8.97 26.09
C TYR A 61 -2.44 -8.88 25.56
N HIS A 62 -2.04 -9.85 24.74
CA HIS A 62 -0.77 -9.88 24.04
C HIS A 62 -0.98 -9.50 22.58
N LEU A 63 -0.21 -8.52 22.12
CA LEU A 63 -0.10 -8.10 20.73
C LEU A 63 1.31 -8.44 20.27
N PHE A 64 1.44 -9.45 19.41
CA PHE A 64 2.67 -9.63 18.64
C PHE A 64 2.49 -8.95 17.29
N PHE A 65 3.57 -8.70 16.57
CA PHE A 65 3.49 -8.04 15.28
C PHE A 65 4.72 -8.31 14.44
N GLN A 66 4.55 -8.38 13.11
CA GLN A 66 5.68 -8.41 12.18
C GLN A 66 6.52 -7.16 12.39
N HIS A 67 7.82 -7.34 12.59
CA HIS A 67 8.73 -6.28 13.00
C HIS A 67 10.12 -6.43 12.38
N ASN A 68 10.68 -5.33 11.89
CA ASN A 68 12.11 -5.24 11.60
C ASN A 68 12.80 -4.55 12.81
N PRO A 69 13.54 -5.27 13.66
CA PRO A 69 14.20 -4.64 14.81
C PRO A 69 15.44 -3.83 14.42
N PHE A 70 15.88 -3.84 13.16
CA PHE A 70 17.13 -3.24 12.70
C PHE A 70 16.95 -2.07 11.73
N GLY A 71 15.73 -1.78 11.25
CA GLY A 71 15.51 -0.71 10.30
C GLY A 71 14.05 -0.37 10.06
N ASN A 72 13.81 0.81 9.48
CA ASN A 72 12.46 1.35 9.28
C ASN A 72 11.82 0.95 7.94
N SER A 73 12.32 -0.12 7.33
CA SER A 73 11.79 -0.72 6.10
C SER A 73 11.52 -2.21 6.33
N TRP A 74 10.75 -2.83 5.44
CA TRP A 74 10.55 -4.28 5.48
C TRP A 74 11.87 -5.04 5.31
N GLY A 75 11.99 -6.18 6.00
CA GLY A 75 13.18 -7.04 6.05
C GLY A 75 13.57 -7.44 7.48
N ASN A 76 14.36 -8.50 7.64
CA ASN A 76 14.75 -9.06 8.94
C ASN A 76 13.55 -9.43 9.84
N MET A 77 12.52 -10.06 9.24
CA MET A 77 11.21 -10.20 9.88
C MET A 77 11.29 -11.04 11.15
N SER A 78 10.81 -10.44 12.23
CA SER A 78 10.74 -10.99 13.58
C SER A 78 9.39 -10.65 14.18
N TRP A 79 8.98 -11.35 15.24
CA TRP A 79 7.80 -10.96 16.01
C TRP A 79 8.18 -9.99 17.12
N GLY A 80 7.77 -8.73 16.98
CA GLY A 80 7.70 -7.76 18.08
C GLY A 80 6.61 -8.16 19.09
N HIS A 81 6.60 -7.51 20.24
CA HIS A 81 5.64 -7.83 21.31
C HIS A 81 5.25 -6.61 22.13
N ALA A 82 3.97 -6.49 22.44
CA ALA A 82 3.40 -5.55 23.38
C ALA A 82 2.30 -6.22 24.23
N THR A 83 2.06 -5.68 25.42
CA THR A 83 1.01 -6.15 26.32
C THR A 83 0.13 -5.02 26.83
N SER A 84 -1.12 -5.34 27.12
CA SER A 84 -2.09 -4.42 27.72
C SER A 84 -3.08 -5.19 28.61
N THR A 85 -3.59 -4.56 29.67
CA THR A 85 -4.70 -5.13 30.47
C THR A 85 -6.07 -4.59 30.06
N ASP A 86 -6.11 -3.57 29.18
CA ASP A 86 -7.34 -2.87 28.80
C ASP A 86 -7.50 -2.65 27.29
N LEU A 87 -6.60 -3.20 26.46
CA LEU A 87 -6.50 -3.00 25.00
C LEU A 87 -6.16 -1.57 24.58
N VAL A 88 -5.91 -0.67 25.54
CA VAL A 88 -5.65 0.74 25.28
C VAL A 88 -4.23 1.07 25.67
N ASN A 89 -3.86 0.88 26.92
CA ASN A 89 -2.53 1.22 27.40
C ASN A 89 -1.58 0.06 27.08
N TRP A 90 -0.87 0.18 25.95
CA TRP A 90 0.10 -0.81 25.48
C TRP A 90 1.49 -0.53 26.02
N LYS A 91 2.17 -1.60 26.44
CA LYS A 91 3.57 -1.58 26.84
C LYS A 91 4.37 -2.51 25.93
N GLN A 92 5.26 -1.94 25.14
CA GLN A 92 6.20 -2.71 24.32
C GLN A 92 7.12 -3.56 25.20
N GLN A 93 7.36 -4.78 24.75
CA GLN A 93 8.21 -5.80 25.35
C GLN A 93 9.42 -6.04 24.43
N PRO A 94 10.44 -6.78 24.90
CA PRO A 94 11.49 -7.29 24.02
C PRO A 94 10.91 -8.08 22.83
N VAL A 95 11.65 -8.14 21.72
CA VAL A 95 11.31 -8.97 20.56
C VAL A 95 11.08 -10.42 21.01
N ALA A 96 9.95 -11.00 20.61
CA ALA A 96 9.50 -12.30 21.07
C ALA A 96 10.17 -13.45 20.31
N ILE A 97 10.11 -13.43 18.97
CA ILE A 97 10.68 -14.46 18.11
C ILE A 97 11.54 -13.77 17.05
N GLN A 98 12.85 -13.96 17.12
CA GLN A 98 13.79 -13.38 16.17
C GLN A 98 13.94 -14.25 14.93
N GLN A 99 14.26 -13.61 13.80
CA GLN A 99 14.79 -14.29 12.61
C GLN A 99 15.98 -15.21 12.97
N THR A 100 16.16 -16.28 12.23
CA THR A 100 17.37 -17.13 12.35
C THR A 100 18.44 -16.62 11.40
N LYS A 101 19.69 -16.59 11.88
CA LYS A 101 20.86 -16.23 11.08
C LYS A 101 21.86 -17.38 11.06
N ASN A 102 22.60 -17.51 9.97
CA ASN A 102 23.76 -18.38 9.90
C ASN A 102 24.98 -17.78 10.63
N ALA A 103 26.10 -18.51 10.63
CA ALA A 103 27.34 -18.09 11.30
C ALA A 103 27.92 -16.76 10.77
N ASP A 104 27.63 -16.41 9.51
CA ASP A 104 28.08 -15.18 8.86
C ASP A 104 27.12 -14.00 9.11
N GLY A 105 26.05 -14.22 9.90
CA GLY A 105 25.07 -13.19 10.25
C GLY A 105 24.02 -12.90 9.16
N VAL A 106 23.96 -13.74 8.12
CA VAL A 106 22.95 -13.68 7.05
C VAL A 106 21.66 -14.37 7.53
N SER A 107 20.50 -13.75 7.27
CA SER A 107 19.21 -14.35 7.62
C SER A 107 18.96 -15.61 6.81
N THR A 108 18.64 -16.72 7.48
CA THR A 108 18.22 -17.99 6.85
C THR A 108 16.72 -18.26 7.05
N GLU A 109 16.09 -17.63 8.04
CA GLU A 109 14.66 -17.78 8.31
C GLU A 109 14.11 -16.46 8.84
N ASP A 110 13.24 -15.85 8.06
CA ASP A 110 12.37 -14.76 8.49
C ASP A 110 11.12 -15.33 9.18
N ILE A 111 10.67 -14.67 10.25
CA ILE A 111 9.48 -15.06 11.01
C ILE A 111 8.29 -14.27 10.47
N PHE A 112 7.45 -14.94 9.69
CA PHE A 112 6.24 -14.37 9.09
C PHE A 112 5.03 -14.54 10.02
N SER A 113 3.89 -14.00 9.58
CA SER A 113 2.67 -13.88 10.36
C SER A 113 2.11 -15.22 10.86
N GLY A 114 1.22 -15.12 11.86
CA GLY A 114 0.64 -16.29 12.50
C GLY A 114 -0.12 -15.95 13.79
N SER A 115 -0.39 -16.99 14.59
CA SER A 115 -1.27 -16.93 15.75
C SER A 115 -0.68 -17.58 17.00
N VAL A 116 -1.29 -17.29 18.16
CA VAL A 116 -0.91 -17.87 19.45
C VAL A 116 -2.15 -18.47 20.10
N VAL A 117 -2.00 -19.66 20.67
CA VAL A 117 -3.02 -20.35 21.45
C VAL A 117 -2.53 -20.69 22.85
N VAL A 118 -3.48 -20.85 23.78
CA VAL A 118 -3.21 -21.39 25.12
C VAL A 118 -3.49 -22.90 25.10
N ASP A 119 -2.45 -23.74 25.15
CA ASP A 119 -2.60 -25.20 25.16
C ASP A 119 -2.93 -25.71 26.57
N LYS A 120 -4.16 -25.44 27.02
CA LYS A 120 -4.66 -25.78 28.37
C LYS A 120 -4.54 -27.26 28.71
N THR A 121 -4.61 -28.12 27.69
CA THR A 121 -4.52 -29.58 27.84
C THR A 121 -3.10 -30.10 27.87
N ASN A 122 -2.11 -29.27 27.54
CA ASN A 122 -0.74 -29.65 27.26
C ASN A 122 -0.65 -30.76 26.19
N SER A 123 -1.45 -30.61 25.14
CA SER A 123 -1.50 -31.53 24.00
C SER A 123 -0.15 -31.61 23.26
N THR A 124 0.59 -30.51 23.23
CA THR A 124 1.96 -30.43 22.68
C THR A 124 3.01 -31.16 23.50
N GLY A 125 2.79 -31.26 24.82
CA GLY A 125 3.80 -31.71 25.77
C GLY A 125 4.87 -30.66 26.13
N PHE A 126 4.77 -29.41 25.65
CA PHE A 126 5.80 -28.39 25.90
C PHE A 126 5.81 -27.82 27.33
N GLY A 127 4.68 -27.89 28.03
CA GLY A 127 4.53 -27.41 29.40
C GLY A 127 3.89 -28.45 30.31
N THR A 128 2.94 -28.01 31.14
CA THR A 128 2.15 -28.91 31.98
C THR A 128 0.71 -28.40 32.09
N ARG A 129 -0.26 -29.23 32.53
CA ARG A 129 -1.62 -28.73 32.78
C ARG A 129 -1.69 -27.63 33.87
N LYS A 130 -0.72 -27.58 34.79
CA LYS A 130 -0.63 -26.55 35.84
C LYS A 130 0.00 -25.26 35.33
N ASN A 131 0.90 -25.37 34.35
CA ASN A 131 1.51 -24.24 33.64
C ASN A 131 1.39 -24.50 32.13
N PRO A 132 0.20 -24.32 31.56
CA PRO A 132 -0.04 -24.62 30.15
C PRO A 132 0.80 -23.68 29.28
N PRO A 133 1.44 -24.19 28.21
CA PRO A 133 2.25 -23.36 27.34
C PRO A 133 1.36 -22.42 26.51
N LEU A 134 1.87 -21.21 26.26
CA LEU A 134 1.47 -20.46 25.07
C LEU A 134 2.23 -21.06 23.90
N VAL A 135 1.53 -21.33 22.80
CA VAL A 135 2.13 -21.89 21.58
C VAL A 135 1.87 -20.93 20.44
N ALA A 136 2.94 -20.40 19.86
CA ALA A 136 2.93 -19.62 18.64
C ALA A 136 3.02 -20.59 17.47
N ILE A 137 2.18 -20.36 16.47
CA ILE A 137 2.18 -21.05 15.19
C ILE A 137 2.35 -19.96 14.15
N TYR A 138 3.44 -20.02 13.41
CA TYR A 138 3.90 -18.95 12.54
C TYR A 138 4.46 -19.52 11.23
N THR A 139 4.55 -18.69 10.20
CA THR A 139 5.22 -19.09 8.96
C THR A 139 6.72 -18.86 9.07
N SER A 140 7.51 -19.90 8.94
CA SER A 140 8.94 -19.80 8.63
C SER A 140 9.08 -19.48 7.14
N ALA A 141 9.57 -18.28 6.82
CA ALA A 141 9.95 -17.89 5.47
C ALA A 141 11.46 -18.10 5.33
N TYR A 142 11.84 -19.25 4.79
CA TYR A 142 13.24 -19.60 4.58
C TYR A 142 13.81 -18.80 3.41
N THR A 143 14.92 -18.12 3.64
CA THR A 143 15.57 -17.29 2.61
C THR A 143 16.36 -18.17 1.64
N ALA A 144 16.86 -17.58 0.55
CA ALA A 144 17.78 -18.27 -0.35
C ALA A 144 19.08 -18.76 0.35
N ALA A 145 19.41 -18.22 1.53
CA ALA A 145 20.58 -18.62 2.31
C ALA A 145 20.34 -19.87 3.18
N ASP A 146 19.10 -20.35 3.29
CA ASP A 146 18.83 -21.63 3.96
C ASP A 146 19.28 -22.81 3.10
N SER A 147 20.04 -23.73 3.70
CA SER A 147 20.62 -24.87 2.97
C SER A 147 19.65 -26.03 2.75
N GLU A 148 18.55 -26.09 3.50
CA GLU A 148 17.61 -27.20 3.45
C GLU A 148 16.33 -26.85 2.68
N ARG A 149 15.84 -25.61 2.83
CA ARG A 149 14.53 -25.15 2.35
C ARG A 149 14.59 -23.78 1.68
N PRO A 150 15.50 -23.54 0.72
CA PRO A 150 15.65 -22.21 0.13
C PRO A 150 14.35 -21.70 -0.49
N ASN A 151 13.97 -20.46 -0.18
CA ASN A 151 12.79 -19.76 -0.72
C ASN A 151 11.45 -20.48 -0.46
N THR A 152 11.33 -21.15 0.70
CA THR A 152 10.12 -21.91 1.06
C THR A 152 9.38 -21.25 2.22
N GLN A 153 8.04 -21.25 2.17
CA GLN A 153 7.18 -20.88 3.31
C GLN A 153 6.59 -22.16 3.94
N ALA A 154 6.76 -22.30 5.25
CA ALA A 154 6.32 -23.47 6.02
C ALA A 154 5.78 -23.08 7.39
N GLN A 155 4.94 -23.91 8.01
CA GLN A 155 4.34 -23.60 9.31
C GLN A 155 5.17 -24.22 10.44
N SER A 156 5.55 -23.38 11.40
CA SER A 156 6.46 -23.70 12.50
C SER A 156 5.85 -23.34 13.85
N LEU A 157 6.43 -23.90 14.92
CA LEU A 157 6.01 -23.68 16.29
C LEU A 157 7.10 -22.99 17.12
N ALA A 158 6.67 -22.14 18.04
CA ALA A 158 7.45 -21.76 19.22
C ALA A 158 6.55 -21.82 20.46
N TYR A 159 7.13 -21.95 21.64
CA TYR A 159 6.36 -21.98 22.88
C TYR A 159 6.97 -21.11 23.98
N SER A 160 6.09 -20.64 24.88
CA SER A 160 6.45 -19.88 26.07
C SER A 160 5.86 -20.54 27.32
N LEU A 161 6.68 -20.59 28.38
CA LEU A 161 6.31 -21.13 29.70
C LEU A 161 6.30 -20.05 30.80
N ASP A 162 6.55 -18.79 30.41
CA ASP A 162 6.72 -17.63 31.30
C ASP A 162 5.74 -16.50 30.95
N ASP A 163 4.54 -16.88 30.53
CA ASP A 163 3.43 -15.99 30.17
C ASP A 163 3.74 -15.09 28.97
N GLY A 164 4.46 -15.63 27.97
CA GLY A 164 4.70 -14.97 26.68
C GLY A 164 5.89 -14.03 26.65
N ARG A 165 6.76 -14.05 27.68
CA ARG A 165 7.93 -13.17 27.78
C ARG A 165 9.12 -13.68 26.99
N THR A 166 9.35 -14.99 27.01
CA THR A 166 10.40 -15.65 26.22
C THR A 166 9.82 -16.81 25.43
N TRP A 167 10.41 -17.05 24.25
CA TRP A 167 9.93 -18.04 23.31
C TRP A 167 11.05 -19.00 22.90
N THR A 168 10.74 -20.28 22.87
CA THR A 168 11.62 -21.35 22.39
C THR A 168 11.06 -21.92 21.09
N LYS A 169 11.81 -21.81 19.99
CA LYS A 169 11.45 -22.47 18.71
C LYS A 169 11.47 -23.99 18.89
N TYR A 170 10.48 -24.67 18.34
CA TYR A 170 10.39 -26.12 18.41
C TYR A 170 11.44 -26.78 17.52
N GLN A 171 12.20 -27.73 18.06
CA GLN A 171 13.29 -28.41 17.35
C GLN A 171 12.82 -29.26 16.16
N GLY A 172 11.56 -29.68 16.15
CA GLY A 172 10.97 -30.45 15.05
C GLY A 172 10.29 -29.57 13.99
N ASN A 173 10.65 -28.28 13.91
CA ASN A 173 10.13 -27.39 12.87
C ASN A 173 10.72 -27.71 11.49
N PRO A 174 9.99 -27.40 10.41
CA PRO A 174 8.58 -26.98 10.41
C PRO A 174 7.63 -28.17 10.62
N VAL A 175 6.41 -27.91 11.09
CA VAL A 175 5.38 -28.92 11.38
C VAL A 175 4.39 -29.15 10.24
N LEU A 176 4.37 -28.26 9.24
CA LEU A 176 3.56 -28.39 8.04
C LEU A 176 4.20 -27.64 6.86
N GLU A 177 4.44 -28.33 5.76
CA GLU A 177 4.96 -27.79 4.50
C GLU A 177 4.01 -28.12 3.35
N ALA A 178 4.05 -27.33 2.28
CA ALA A 178 3.17 -27.54 1.14
C ALA A 178 3.78 -27.24 -0.24
N GLY A 179 5.11 -27.31 -0.38
CA GLY A 179 5.79 -26.93 -1.61
C GLY A 179 5.77 -25.42 -1.86
N ALA A 180 6.07 -25.00 -3.10
CA ALA A 180 6.38 -23.62 -3.46
C ALA A 180 5.17 -22.67 -3.67
N ASP A 181 3.97 -23.02 -3.18
CA ASP A 181 2.72 -22.32 -3.51
C ASP A 181 2.38 -21.12 -2.59
N ASP A 182 3.37 -20.34 -2.13
CA ASP A 182 3.15 -19.18 -1.23
C ASP A 182 2.21 -19.52 -0.04
N PHE A 183 2.72 -20.33 0.88
CA PHE A 183 1.95 -20.98 1.92
C PHE A 183 2.16 -20.37 3.30
N ARG A 184 1.22 -19.55 3.79
CA ARG A 184 1.47 -18.73 4.99
C ARG A 184 0.26 -18.38 5.86
N ASP A 185 0.54 -17.69 6.95
CA ASP A 185 -0.37 -17.01 7.88
C ASP A 185 -1.32 -17.94 8.65
N PRO A 186 -0.81 -18.88 9.46
CA PRO A 186 -1.62 -19.87 10.14
C PRO A 186 -2.39 -19.26 11.33
N LYS A 187 -3.72 -19.21 11.21
CA LYS A 187 -4.63 -19.02 12.35
C LYS A 187 -5.01 -20.36 12.95
N VAL A 188 -4.74 -20.55 14.24
CA VAL A 188 -5.11 -21.76 14.97
C VAL A 188 -6.13 -21.46 16.07
N PHE A 189 -7.14 -22.32 16.18
CA PHE A 189 -8.12 -22.30 17.27
C PHE A 189 -8.48 -23.71 17.71
N ARG A 190 -9.07 -23.85 18.91
CA ARG A 190 -9.63 -25.12 19.37
C ARG A 190 -11.08 -25.23 18.89
N TYR A 191 -11.39 -26.26 18.12
CA TYR A 191 -12.76 -26.63 17.79
C TYR A 191 -13.29 -27.58 18.86
N ASP A 192 -14.47 -27.31 19.38
CA ASP A 192 -15.22 -28.15 20.31
C ASP A 192 -16.67 -28.25 19.81
N GLY A 193 -17.02 -29.36 19.16
CA GLY A 193 -18.34 -29.52 18.54
C GLY A 193 -18.71 -30.97 18.22
N PRO A 194 -19.78 -31.20 17.44
CA PRO A 194 -20.26 -32.54 17.12
C PRO A 194 -19.23 -33.45 16.44
N ALA A 195 -18.29 -32.88 15.69
CA ALA A 195 -17.20 -33.62 15.03
C ALA A 195 -16.06 -34.03 16.00
N GLY A 196 -16.08 -33.56 17.24
CA GLY A 196 -15.06 -33.83 18.26
C GLY A 196 -14.40 -32.57 18.80
N SER A 197 -13.28 -32.77 19.50
CA SER A 197 -12.46 -31.71 20.07
C SER A 197 -11.03 -31.83 19.55
N TYR A 198 -10.57 -30.86 18.76
CA TYR A 198 -9.23 -30.84 18.15
C TYR A 198 -8.82 -29.40 17.80
N TRP A 199 -7.55 -29.19 17.49
CA TRP A 199 -7.05 -27.93 16.94
C TRP A 199 -7.37 -27.85 15.46
N VAL A 200 -7.78 -26.67 15.00
CA VAL A 200 -7.98 -26.36 13.59
C VAL A 200 -7.03 -25.24 13.20
N MET A 201 -6.32 -25.41 12.09
CA MET A 201 -5.54 -24.37 11.43
C MET A 201 -6.26 -23.93 10.17
N ALA A 202 -6.44 -22.62 9.99
CA ALA A 202 -6.71 -21.98 8.72
C ALA A 202 -5.41 -21.32 8.23
N VAL A 203 -4.99 -21.63 7.01
CA VAL A 203 -3.71 -21.20 6.44
C VAL A 203 -3.88 -21.04 4.93
N VAL A 204 -3.23 -20.06 4.31
CA VAL A 204 -3.53 -19.67 2.93
C VAL A 204 -2.50 -20.20 1.93
N ARG A 205 -2.98 -20.58 0.74
CA ARG A 205 -2.19 -20.66 -0.50
C ARG A 205 -2.42 -19.35 -1.24
N ALA A 206 -1.54 -18.37 -1.03
CA ALA A 206 -1.85 -16.96 -1.25
C ALA A 206 -2.23 -16.66 -2.71
N ASN A 207 -1.40 -17.09 -3.66
CA ASN A 207 -1.62 -16.89 -5.10
C ASN A 207 -2.72 -17.77 -5.69
N LYS A 208 -3.15 -18.81 -4.96
CA LYS A 208 -4.26 -19.68 -5.39
C LYS A 208 -5.61 -19.18 -4.87
N HIS A 209 -5.61 -18.17 -3.99
CA HIS A 209 -6.81 -17.65 -3.34
C HIS A 209 -7.60 -18.76 -2.63
N ILE A 210 -6.88 -19.65 -1.94
CA ILE A 210 -7.44 -20.79 -1.22
C ILE A 210 -6.99 -20.75 0.24
N VAL A 211 -7.94 -20.77 1.17
CA VAL A 211 -7.70 -21.09 2.58
C VAL A 211 -7.82 -22.59 2.76
N GLN A 212 -6.77 -23.22 3.27
CA GLN A 212 -6.77 -24.63 3.64
C GLN A 212 -7.02 -24.80 5.13
N LEU A 213 -7.89 -25.75 5.45
CA LEU A 213 -8.21 -26.13 6.83
C LEU A 213 -7.51 -27.44 7.17
N TYR A 214 -6.82 -27.47 8.31
CA TYR A 214 -6.17 -28.67 8.84
C TYR A 214 -6.60 -28.95 10.28
N ARG A 215 -6.60 -30.22 10.67
CA ARG A 215 -6.82 -30.65 12.06
C ARG A 215 -5.53 -31.13 12.71
N SER A 216 -5.40 -30.94 14.01
CA SER A 216 -4.36 -31.58 14.83
C SER A 216 -4.87 -31.92 16.23
N ASP A 217 -4.42 -33.05 16.76
CA ASP A 217 -4.65 -33.43 18.15
C ASP A 217 -3.58 -32.84 19.10
N ASP A 218 -2.40 -32.46 18.58
CA ASP A 218 -1.22 -32.13 19.37
C ASP A 218 -0.42 -30.89 18.90
N LEU A 219 -0.97 -30.13 17.95
CA LEU A 219 -0.38 -28.98 17.24
C LEU A 219 0.88 -29.29 16.39
N ARG A 220 1.41 -30.51 16.43
CA ARG A 220 2.64 -30.90 15.73
C ARG A 220 2.36 -31.74 14.49
N THR A 221 1.33 -32.58 14.51
CA THR A 221 0.92 -33.38 13.35
C THR A 221 -0.40 -32.86 12.81
N TRP A 222 -0.41 -32.48 11.53
CA TRP A 222 -1.57 -31.88 10.87
C TRP A 222 -2.12 -32.80 9.79
N SER A 223 -3.45 -32.91 9.70
CA SER A 223 -4.16 -33.61 8.63
C SER A 223 -5.12 -32.66 7.94
N HIS A 224 -5.08 -32.60 6.61
CA HIS A 224 -5.98 -31.76 5.82
C HIS A 224 -7.46 -32.11 6.06
N LEU A 225 -8.29 -31.08 6.17
CA LEU A 225 -9.73 -31.16 6.34
C LEU A 225 -10.46 -30.79 5.05
N SER A 226 -10.33 -29.54 4.61
CA SER A 226 -11.01 -29.01 3.43
C SER A 226 -10.31 -27.76 2.91
N ASP A 227 -10.73 -27.30 1.75
CA ASP A 227 -10.33 -26.01 1.17
C ASP A 227 -11.55 -25.07 1.10
N PHE A 228 -11.29 -23.77 1.20
CA PHE A 228 -12.25 -22.70 0.95
C PHE A 228 -11.67 -21.70 -0.04
N GLY A 229 -12.46 -21.30 -1.04
CA GLY A 229 -12.05 -20.37 -2.10
C GLY A 229 -11.68 -21.06 -3.42
N PRO A 230 -11.39 -20.30 -4.49
CA PRO A 230 -11.54 -18.83 -4.58
C PRO A 230 -12.99 -18.37 -4.41
N ALA A 231 -13.20 -17.20 -3.82
CA ALA A 231 -14.54 -16.62 -3.62
C ALA A 231 -14.48 -15.09 -3.47
N ASN A 232 -15.43 -14.36 -4.07
CA ASN A 232 -15.48 -12.88 -4.04
C ASN A 232 -14.16 -12.24 -4.53
N ALA A 233 -13.50 -11.39 -3.75
CA ALA A 233 -12.33 -10.64 -4.21
C ALA A 233 -11.11 -11.57 -4.32
N VAL A 234 -10.53 -11.62 -5.51
CA VAL A 234 -9.34 -12.44 -5.86
C VAL A 234 -8.34 -11.63 -6.69
N GLY A 235 -8.41 -10.31 -6.59
CA GLY A 235 -7.58 -9.39 -7.37
C GLY A 235 -6.12 -9.29 -6.92
N GLY A 236 -5.74 -10.03 -5.88
CA GLY A 236 -4.38 -10.12 -5.34
C GLY A 236 -4.28 -11.25 -4.33
N GLN A 237 -3.09 -11.41 -3.75
CA GLN A 237 -2.75 -12.52 -2.88
C GLN A 237 -3.66 -12.55 -1.64
N TRP A 238 -4.23 -13.71 -1.33
CA TRP A 238 -4.95 -13.89 -0.07
C TRP A 238 -3.96 -14.08 1.08
N GLU A 239 -4.18 -13.38 2.18
CA GLU A 239 -3.31 -13.35 3.36
C GLU A 239 -4.15 -13.36 4.65
N CYS A 240 -3.49 -13.65 5.77
CA CYS A 240 -4.03 -13.53 7.13
C CYS A 240 -5.48 -14.06 7.29
N PRO A 241 -5.76 -15.35 7.02
CA PRO A 241 -7.07 -15.92 7.24
C PRO A 241 -7.41 -15.99 8.74
N ASP A 242 -8.69 -15.81 9.11
CA ASP A 242 -9.16 -16.04 10.48
C ASP A 242 -10.55 -16.70 10.47
N LEU A 243 -10.76 -17.74 11.29
CA LEU A 243 -12.01 -18.49 11.35
C LEU A 243 -12.51 -18.59 12.80
N PHE A 244 -13.69 -18.03 13.08
CA PHE A 244 -14.27 -18.02 14.42
C PHE A 244 -15.80 -17.98 14.43
N PRO A 245 -16.45 -18.52 15.48
CA PRO A 245 -17.89 -18.48 15.63
C PRO A 245 -18.36 -17.16 16.27
N MET A 246 -19.55 -16.70 15.87
CA MET A 246 -20.22 -15.54 16.44
C MET A 246 -21.73 -15.73 16.54
N LYS A 247 -22.30 -15.26 17.65
CA LYS A 247 -23.75 -15.19 17.80
C LYS A 247 -24.31 -14.03 16.97
N VAL A 248 -25.38 -14.28 16.21
CA VAL A 248 -26.13 -13.24 15.51
C VAL A 248 -26.99 -12.50 16.52
N LYS A 249 -26.68 -11.22 16.75
CA LYS A 249 -27.35 -10.34 17.72
C LYS A 249 -28.85 -10.30 17.47
N GLY A 250 -29.62 -10.49 18.55
CA GLY A 250 -31.09 -10.52 18.50
C GLY A 250 -31.68 -11.87 18.09
N THR A 251 -30.85 -12.89 17.84
CA THR A 251 -31.32 -14.25 17.52
C THR A 251 -30.63 -15.30 18.41
N ASN A 252 -31.02 -16.57 18.26
CA ASN A 252 -30.33 -17.71 18.87
C ASN A 252 -29.34 -18.40 17.92
N GLN A 253 -29.14 -17.87 16.71
CA GLN A 253 -28.24 -18.46 15.73
C GLN A 253 -26.79 -18.09 16.03
N THR A 254 -25.91 -19.07 15.86
CA THR A 254 -24.46 -18.87 15.77
C THR A 254 -24.06 -19.12 14.32
N LYS A 255 -23.24 -18.24 13.76
CA LYS A 255 -22.61 -18.39 12.45
C LYS A 255 -21.11 -18.37 12.61
N TRP A 256 -20.40 -18.92 11.63
CA TRP A 256 -18.95 -18.82 11.53
C TRP A 256 -18.58 -17.70 10.56
N LEU A 257 -17.50 -17.00 10.87
CA LEU A 257 -16.92 -16.01 9.98
C LEU A 257 -15.56 -16.49 9.52
N MET A 258 -15.32 -16.45 8.21
CA MET A 258 -14.00 -16.53 7.62
C MET A 258 -13.59 -15.11 7.23
N LEU A 259 -12.52 -14.59 7.83
CA LEU A 259 -11.84 -13.39 7.38
C LEU A 259 -10.73 -13.79 6.42
N VAL A 260 -10.54 -13.01 5.36
CA VAL A 260 -9.41 -13.15 4.44
C VAL A 260 -8.96 -11.75 4.06
N ASN A 261 -7.67 -11.47 4.19
CA ASN A 261 -7.08 -10.21 3.74
C ASN A 261 -6.53 -10.40 2.32
N ILE A 262 -6.46 -9.33 1.53
CA ILE A 262 -6.05 -9.37 0.12
C ILE A 262 -5.09 -8.22 -0.25
N ASN A 263 -4.01 -8.52 -0.98
CA ASN A 263 -3.07 -7.51 -1.48
C ASN A 263 -2.50 -7.84 -2.88
N PRO A 264 -2.59 -6.93 -3.87
CA PRO A 264 -3.52 -5.77 -3.94
C PRO A 264 -4.98 -6.26 -4.12
N GLY A 265 -5.89 -5.42 -4.61
CA GLY A 265 -7.27 -5.82 -4.90
C GLY A 265 -8.31 -5.41 -3.85
N GLY A 266 -7.96 -4.49 -2.95
CA GLY A 266 -8.90 -3.84 -2.06
C GLY A 266 -9.94 -2.99 -2.79
N VAL A 267 -11.13 -2.84 -2.17
CA VAL A 267 -12.28 -2.14 -2.81
C VAL A 267 -11.95 -0.73 -3.28
N ASN A 268 -11.20 0.02 -2.47
CA ASN A 268 -10.74 1.37 -2.79
C ASN A 268 -9.26 1.44 -3.21
N GLY A 269 -8.60 0.30 -3.44
CA GLY A 269 -7.19 0.20 -3.89
C GLY A 269 -6.24 -0.38 -2.85
N GLY A 270 -5.10 -0.91 -3.33
CA GLY A 270 -4.08 -1.52 -2.49
C GLY A 270 -4.59 -2.73 -1.69
N SER A 271 -4.11 -2.86 -0.46
CA SER A 271 -4.45 -3.95 0.45
C SER A 271 -5.76 -3.72 1.24
N ALA A 272 -6.57 -4.76 1.48
CA ALA A 272 -7.79 -4.67 2.29
C ALA A 272 -8.21 -6.01 2.94
N GLY A 273 -9.27 -6.01 3.76
CA GLY A 273 -9.85 -7.21 4.37
C GLY A 273 -11.29 -7.49 3.93
N GLN A 274 -11.61 -8.74 3.58
CA GLN A 274 -12.97 -9.22 3.27
C GLN A 274 -13.43 -10.29 4.28
N TYR A 275 -14.74 -10.53 4.33
CA TYR A 275 -15.30 -11.57 5.21
C TYR A 275 -16.45 -12.36 4.58
N PHE A 276 -16.57 -13.60 5.05
CA PHE A 276 -17.61 -14.54 4.66
C PHE A 276 -18.37 -15.00 5.89
N VAL A 277 -19.70 -14.96 5.82
CA VAL A 277 -20.59 -15.48 6.87
C VAL A 277 -21.10 -16.84 6.43
N GLY A 278 -20.91 -17.85 7.28
CA GLY A 278 -21.18 -19.22 6.91
C GLY A 278 -21.37 -20.15 8.11
N ASP A 279 -21.17 -21.43 7.85
CA ASP A 279 -21.26 -22.50 8.82
C ASP A 279 -19.99 -23.36 8.73
N PHE A 280 -19.46 -23.81 9.87
CA PHE A 280 -18.33 -24.72 9.95
C PHE A 280 -18.76 -25.98 10.73
N ASP A 281 -18.71 -27.13 10.07
CA ASP A 281 -19.15 -28.41 10.64
C ASP A 281 -18.05 -29.15 11.41
N GLY A 282 -16.87 -28.54 11.55
CA GLY A 282 -15.65 -29.15 12.11
C GLY A 282 -14.67 -29.63 11.03
N ARG A 283 -15.10 -29.74 9.78
CA ARG A 283 -14.27 -30.11 8.62
C ARG A 283 -14.28 -29.04 7.55
N THR A 284 -15.47 -28.61 7.12
CA THR A 284 -15.67 -27.72 5.97
C THR A 284 -16.35 -26.43 6.39
N PHE A 285 -15.80 -25.29 5.96
CA PHE A 285 -16.48 -24.00 6.04
C PHE A 285 -17.30 -23.76 4.77
N THR A 286 -18.60 -23.52 4.92
CA THR A 286 -19.50 -23.20 3.80
C THR A 286 -20.01 -21.78 3.94
N ALA A 287 -19.61 -20.90 3.03
CA ALA A 287 -20.03 -19.50 3.00
C ALA A 287 -21.44 -19.34 2.41
N ASN A 288 -22.25 -18.48 3.02
CA ASN A 288 -23.63 -18.20 2.60
C ASN A 288 -23.76 -16.88 1.83
N ASN A 289 -22.72 -16.06 1.80
CA ASN A 289 -22.67 -14.71 1.21
C ASN A 289 -21.66 -14.58 0.06
N VAL A 290 -21.30 -15.68 -0.61
CA VAL A 290 -20.53 -15.61 -1.86
C VAL A 290 -21.41 -15.01 -2.94
N VAL A 291 -20.95 -13.91 -3.54
CA VAL A 291 -21.64 -13.25 -4.65
C VAL A 291 -21.33 -14.03 -5.91
N LYS A 292 -22.36 -14.58 -6.54
CA LYS A 292 -22.22 -15.42 -7.75
C LYS A 292 -22.32 -14.62 -9.04
N ASP A 293 -23.26 -13.68 -9.08
CA ASP A 293 -23.54 -12.86 -10.27
C ASP A 293 -23.72 -11.40 -9.85
N VAL A 294 -22.99 -10.50 -10.51
CA VAL A 294 -23.28 -9.06 -10.51
C VAL A 294 -23.83 -8.77 -11.90
N PRO A 295 -25.10 -8.35 -12.04
CA PRO A 295 -25.69 -8.11 -13.35
C PRO A 295 -24.87 -7.11 -14.15
N SER A 296 -24.56 -7.45 -15.40
CA SER A 296 -23.96 -6.52 -16.35
C SER A 296 -24.87 -5.31 -16.54
N PRO A 297 -24.31 -4.12 -16.78
CA PRO A 297 -25.10 -2.95 -17.14
C PRO A 297 -25.93 -3.22 -18.40
N THR A 298 -27.07 -2.56 -18.52
CA THR A 298 -27.89 -2.60 -19.73
C THR A 298 -27.52 -1.43 -20.64
N GLY A 299 -27.27 -1.68 -21.92
CA GLY A 299 -26.88 -0.61 -22.85
C GLY A 299 -26.62 -1.12 -24.27
N ASN A 300 -26.13 -0.24 -25.12
CA ASN A 300 -25.65 -0.56 -26.46
C ASN A 300 -24.18 -0.96 -26.40
N MET A 301 -23.87 -2.19 -26.79
CA MET A 301 -22.49 -2.68 -26.85
C MET A 301 -21.74 -2.03 -28.01
N LEU A 302 -20.57 -1.46 -27.72
CA LEU A 302 -19.67 -0.85 -28.71
C LEU A 302 -18.51 -1.77 -29.10
N ALA A 303 -18.03 -2.58 -28.16
CA ALA A 303 -17.04 -3.64 -28.39
C ALA A 303 -17.16 -4.73 -27.32
N ASP A 304 -17.29 -6.00 -27.72
CA ASP A 304 -17.38 -7.16 -26.83
C ASP A 304 -16.18 -8.12 -26.95
N PHE A 305 -15.32 -7.94 -27.97
CA PHE A 305 -14.09 -8.72 -28.16
C PHE A 305 -14.29 -10.24 -28.24
N GLU A 306 -15.46 -10.70 -28.71
CA GLU A 306 -15.80 -12.12 -28.82
C GLU A 306 -15.30 -12.79 -30.12
N GLY A 307 -14.70 -12.01 -31.02
CA GLY A 307 -14.22 -12.43 -32.34
C GLY A 307 -12.82 -11.91 -32.65
N ASP A 308 -12.75 -10.80 -33.40
CA ASP A 308 -11.51 -10.08 -33.69
C ASP A 308 -11.44 -8.77 -32.87
N LEU A 309 -10.53 -7.87 -33.21
CA LEU A 309 -10.39 -6.58 -32.50
C LEU A 309 -11.47 -5.56 -32.88
N ASP A 310 -12.54 -5.92 -33.60
CA ASP A 310 -13.70 -5.08 -33.92
C ASP A 310 -13.33 -3.72 -34.56
N GLY A 311 -12.30 -3.71 -35.40
CA GLY A 311 -11.79 -2.50 -36.06
C GLY A 311 -10.98 -1.56 -35.16
N TRP A 312 -10.61 -1.99 -33.95
CA TRP A 312 -9.60 -1.30 -33.14
C TRP A 312 -8.22 -1.42 -33.79
N ILE A 313 -7.45 -0.33 -33.72
CA ILE A 313 -6.19 -0.19 -34.44
C ILE A 313 -5.05 -0.15 -33.43
N PRO A 314 -4.14 -1.16 -33.42
CA PRO A 314 -2.94 -1.12 -32.60
C PRO A 314 -1.89 -0.20 -33.22
N ALA A 315 -1.18 0.53 -32.37
CA ALA A 315 0.00 1.31 -32.71
C ALA A 315 1.08 1.00 -31.65
N ASN A 316 1.90 0.00 -31.96
CA ASN A 316 2.90 -0.55 -31.05
C ASN A 316 4.28 0.03 -31.34
N GLU A 317 5.09 0.17 -30.30
CA GLU A 317 6.48 0.56 -30.50
C GLU A 317 7.24 -0.50 -31.32
N PRO A 318 8.05 -0.10 -32.32
CA PRO A 318 8.70 -1.02 -33.26
C PRO A 318 9.89 -1.81 -32.67
N VAL A 319 10.05 -1.87 -31.33
CA VAL A 319 11.33 -2.22 -30.68
C VAL A 319 11.37 -3.62 -30.05
N ALA A 320 10.41 -4.51 -30.30
CA ALA A 320 10.51 -5.91 -29.86
C ALA A 320 10.14 -6.90 -30.97
N ALA A 321 10.73 -8.10 -30.92
CA ALA A 321 10.52 -9.19 -31.89
C ALA A 321 9.11 -9.84 -31.83
N GLU A 322 8.16 -9.19 -31.16
CA GLU A 322 6.77 -9.63 -30.94
C GLU A 322 5.84 -8.45 -31.24
N ASP A 323 4.59 -8.73 -31.63
CA ASP A 323 3.60 -7.79 -32.20
C ASP A 323 3.14 -6.64 -31.27
N GLY A 324 3.92 -6.22 -30.27
CA GLY A 324 3.59 -5.21 -29.24
C GLY A 324 2.59 -5.70 -28.18
N PRO A 325 2.19 -4.83 -27.22
CA PRO A 325 1.39 -5.25 -26.06
C PRO A 325 0.00 -5.77 -26.44
N TRP A 326 -0.59 -5.33 -27.54
CA TRP A 326 -2.00 -5.61 -27.86
C TRP A 326 -2.25 -6.86 -28.72
N GLY A 327 -1.19 -7.57 -29.13
CA GLY A 327 -1.31 -8.74 -30.01
C GLY A 327 -2.08 -8.45 -31.30
N THR A 328 -2.69 -9.50 -31.88
CA THR A 328 -3.47 -9.39 -33.14
C THR A 328 -4.94 -9.79 -33.00
N ALA A 329 -5.35 -10.33 -31.84
CA ALA A 329 -6.71 -10.77 -31.56
C ALA A 329 -6.97 -10.80 -30.04
N PRO A 330 -8.25 -10.75 -29.60
CA PRO A 330 -8.62 -11.00 -28.21
C PRO A 330 -8.16 -12.38 -27.71
N VAL A 331 -7.92 -12.50 -26.41
CA VAL A 331 -7.43 -13.74 -25.78
C VAL A 331 -8.50 -14.43 -24.95
N ALA A 332 -8.45 -15.76 -24.88
CA ALA A 332 -9.32 -16.58 -24.05
C ALA A 332 -8.59 -17.02 -22.78
N GLY A 333 -8.86 -16.34 -21.65
CA GLY A 333 -8.14 -16.56 -20.40
C GLY A 333 -6.72 -15.98 -20.39
N SER A 334 -5.87 -16.45 -19.49
CA SER A 334 -4.53 -15.89 -19.24
C SER A 334 -3.48 -16.38 -20.23
N ILE A 335 -2.48 -15.55 -20.52
CA ILE A 335 -1.35 -15.91 -21.38
C ILE A 335 -0.11 -16.32 -20.55
N GLY A 336 0.90 -16.91 -21.20
CA GLY A 336 2.06 -17.47 -20.52
C GLY A 336 2.85 -16.42 -19.74
N GLY A 337 3.16 -16.69 -18.47
CA GLY A 337 3.85 -15.76 -17.57
C GLY A 337 2.94 -14.80 -16.81
N GLN A 338 1.65 -14.75 -17.17
CA GLN A 338 0.64 -13.92 -16.50
C GLN A 338 0.00 -14.65 -15.31
N GLN A 339 -0.47 -13.89 -14.33
CA GLN A 339 -1.35 -14.42 -13.29
C GLN A 339 -2.74 -14.78 -13.87
N THR A 340 -3.56 -15.51 -13.11
CA THR A 340 -4.89 -15.92 -13.61
C THR A 340 -5.84 -14.72 -13.75
N VAL A 341 -6.17 -14.43 -15.01
CA VAL A 341 -7.14 -13.42 -15.43
C VAL A 341 -8.58 -13.86 -15.18
N THR A 342 -9.37 -12.99 -14.57
CA THR A 342 -10.78 -13.21 -14.23
C THR A 342 -11.61 -11.95 -14.46
N GLY A 343 -12.94 -12.05 -14.39
CA GLY A 343 -13.83 -10.87 -14.37
C GLY A 343 -14.18 -10.27 -15.74
N PHE A 344 -13.59 -10.75 -16.83
CA PHE A 344 -14.07 -10.49 -18.19
C PHE A 344 -15.38 -11.24 -18.47
N GLU A 345 -16.15 -10.77 -19.45
CA GLU A 345 -17.40 -11.39 -19.90
C GLU A 345 -17.17 -12.16 -21.21
N GLY A 346 -18.01 -13.16 -21.49
CA GLY A 346 -17.88 -13.94 -22.71
C GLY A 346 -16.64 -14.84 -22.76
N ARG A 347 -16.00 -14.91 -23.93
CA ARG A 347 -14.87 -15.80 -24.26
C ARG A 347 -13.58 -15.05 -24.55
N GLY A 348 -13.65 -13.77 -24.90
CA GLY A 348 -12.50 -12.97 -25.33
C GLY A 348 -12.40 -11.63 -24.59
N TYR A 349 -11.18 -11.10 -24.50
CA TYR A 349 -10.91 -9.74 -24.01
C TYR A 349 -9.57 -9.23 -24.56
N VAL A 350 -9.34 -7.92 -24.47
CA VAL A 350 -8.04 -7.31 -24.83
C VAL A 350 -7.07 -7.44 -23.66
N ASN A 351 -5.86 -7.91 -23.96
CA ASN A 351 -4.81 -8.12 -22.98
C ASN A 351 -3.51 -7.45 -23.44
N GLY A 352 -3.00 -6.50 -22.67
CA GLY A 352 -1.75 -5.77 -22.93
C GLY A 352 -0.47 -6.56 -22.59
N PHE A 353 -0.57 -7.72 -21.93
CA PHE A 353 0.59 -8.45 -21.40
C PHE A 353 1.35 -9.29 -22.46
N HIS A 354 1.08 -9.08 -23.75
CA HIS A 354 1.81 -9.78 -24.81
C HIS A 354 3.29 -9.39 -24.77
N GLY A 355 4.18 -10.38 -24.54
CA GLY A 355 5.61 -10.13 -24.33
C GLY A 355 5.97 -9.69 -22.90
N GLY A 356 5.04 -9.80 -21.94
CA GLY A 356 5.18 -9.35 -20.55
C GLY A 356 4.84 -7.87 -20.36
N ASP A 357 5.32 -7.27 -19.28
CA ASP A 357 5.09 -5.84 -18.95
C ASP A 357 5.99 -4.87 -19.74
N GLY A 358 6.94 -5.36 -20.54
CA GLY A 358 7.96 -4.53 -21.18
C GLY A 358 7.53 -3.80 -22.46
N PRO A 359 6.71 -4.41 -23.34
CA PRO A 359 6.24 -3.77 -24.58
C PRO A 359 5.29 -2.60 -24.33
N THR A 360 5.36 -1.56 -25.17
CA THR A 360 4.52 -0.36 -25.08
C THR A 360 3.79 -0.09 -26.40
N GLY A 361 2.64 0.59 -26.33
CA GLY A 361 1.80 0.89 -27.47
C GLY A 361 0.41 1.39 -27.11
N THR A 362 -0.42 1.65 -28.13
CA THR A 362 -1.82 2.02 -27.96
C THR A 362 -2.75 1.16 -28.80
N LEU A 363 -3.99 0.96 -28.34
CA LEU A 363 -5.07 0.32 -29.09
C LEU A 363 -6.25 1.29 -29.16
N THR A 364 -6.61 1.75 -30.35
CA THR A 364 -7.60 2.83 -30.53
C THR A 364 -8.88 2.34 -31.20
N SER A 365 -10.03 2.63 -30.60
CA SER A 365 -11.35 2.25 -31.10
C SER A 365 -11.73 2.98 -32.40
N PRO A 366 -12.70 2.45 -33.17
CA PRO A 366 -13.48 3.23 -34.11
C PRO A 366 -14.11 4.46 -33.44
N GLU A 367 -14.40 5.49 -34.24
CA GLU A 367 -15.09 6.69 -33.75
C GLU A 367 -16.58 6.42 -33.55
N PHE A 368 -17.14 6.88 -32.43
CA PHE A 368 -18.56 6.82 -32.14
C PHE A 368 -19.10 8.19 -31.69
N THR A 369 -20.43 8.34 -31.68
CA THR A 369 -21.11 9.52 -31.15
C THR A 369 -21.56 9.25 -29.72
N VAL A 370 -21.33 10.20 -28.80
CA VAL A 370 -21.85 10.12 -27.43
C VAL A 370 -23.33 10.49 -27.43
N ASP A 371 -24.21 9.51 -27.23
CA ASP A 371 -25.67 9.68 -27.25
C ASP A 371 -26.37 9.21 -25.97
N THR A 372 -25.62 8.68 -25.01
CA THR A 372 -26.08 8.23 -23.70
C THR A 372 -25.34 9.00 -22.59
N SER A 373 -25.75 8.81 -21.33
CA SER A 373 -25.14 9.51 -20.19
C SER A 373 -23.87 8.85 -19.65
N HIS A 374 -23.66 7.56 -19.92
CA HIS A 374 -22.55 6.79 -19.37
C HIS A 374 -21.86 5.91 -20.43
N LEU A 375 -20.54 5.79 -20.30
CA LEU A 375 -19.76 4.72 -20.91
C LEU A 375 -19.30 3.77 -19.82
N ASN A 376 -19.70 2.50 -19.92
CA ASN A 376 -19.33 1.43 -19.02
C ASN A 376 -18.34 0.49 -19.70
N PHE A 377 -17.38 -0.04 -18.97
CA PHE A 377 -16.41 -1.00 -19.49
C PHE A 377 -15.80 -1.81 -18.35
N LEU A 378 -15.27 -2.98 -18.69
CA LEU A 378 -14.47 -3.81 -17.81
C LEU A 378 -12.99 -3.45 -17.99
N ILE A 379 -12.29 -3.24 -16.89
CA ILE A 379 -10.87 -2.88 -16.89
C ILE A 379 -10.12 -3.59 -15.77
N GLY A 380 -8.92 -4.05 -16.08
CA GLY A 380 -7.94 -4.65 -15.18
C GLY A 380 -6.52 -4.23 -15.59
N GLY A 381 -5.51 -4.92 -15.08
CA GLY A 381 -4.10 -4.59 -15.28
C GLY A 381 -3.62 -3.47 -14.35
N GLY A 382 -2.60 -2.73 -14.79
CA GLY A 382 -1.86 -1.76 -14.00
C GLY A 382 -2.60 -0.49 -13.62
N ASN A 383 -2.19 0.07 -12.49
CA ASN A 383 -2.63 1.34 -11.95
C ASN A 383 -1.57 2.43 -12.12
N HIS A 384 -1.29 2.75 -13.38
CA HIS A 384 -0.38 3.84 -13.75
C HIS A 384 -1.20 4.98 -14.39
N PRO A 385 -1.77 5.88 -13.58
CA PRO A 385 -2.73 6.87 -14.08
C PRO A 385 -2.06 7.91 -14.98
N ARG A 386 -2.83 8.37 -15.98
CA ARG A 386 -2.47 9.49 -16.83
C ARG A 386 -2.17 10.74 -16.01
N VAL A 387 -1.03 11.36 -16.27
CA VAL A 387 -0.68 12.69 -15.73
C VAL A 387 -1.03 13.75 -16.77
N GLU A 388 -1.74 14.81 -16.38
CA GLU A 388 -2.08 15.87 -17.33
C GLU A 388 -0.81 16.64 -17.75
N GLY A 389 -0.68 16.93 -19.06
CA GLY A 389 0.46 17.65 -19.63
C GLY A 389 1.66 16.78 -20.00
N THR A 390 1.56 15.45 -19.88
CA THR A 390 2.53 14.49 -20.42
C THR A 390 2.20 14.11 -21.86
N GLN A 391 3.19 13.56 -22.56
CA GLN A 391 3.11 13.03 -23.92
C GLN A 391 3.38 11.53 -23.94
N LEU A 392 2.78 10.78 -24.86
CA LEU A 392 3.01 9.33 -24.96
C LEU A 392 4.38 9.01 -25.56
N GLU A 393 4.71 9.69 -26.66
CA GLU A 393 6.00 9.52 -27.34
C GLU A 393 7.08 10.38 -26.70
N ASN A 394 8.32 9.94 -26.78
CA ASN A 394 9.48 10.71 -26.33
C ASN A 394 9.88 11.80 -27.35
N THR A 395 8.98 12.74 -27.63
CA THR A 395 9.23 13.82 -28.59
C THR A 395 9.98 14.98 -27.94
N PRO A 396 11.14 15.43 -28.48
CA PRO A 396 11.82 16.62 -28.00
C PRO A 396 10.96 17.90 -28.13
N PRO A 397 11.12 18.89 -27.23
CA PRO A 397 10.51 20.20 -27.43
C PRO A 397 11.09 20.90 -28.66
N ALA A 398 10.37 21.90 -29.17
CA ALA A 398 10.91 22.78 -30.19
C ALA A 398 12.15 23.54 -29.67
N GLY A 399 13.20 23.63 -30.48
CA GLY A 399 14.42 24.34 -30.12
C GLY A 399 15.65 23.85 -30.89
N SER A 400 16.82 24.27 -30.41
CA SER A 400 18.12 23.86 -30.92
C SER A 400 18.78 22.90 -29.94
N LEU A 401 19.32 21.82 -30.46
CA LEU A 401 20.08 20.84 -29.70
C LEU A 401 21.43 21.43 -29.28
N LEU A 402 21.77 21.32 -28.00
CA LEU A 402 23.11 21.58 -27.50
C LEU A 402 23.93 20.30 -27.55
N PHE A 403 25.22 20.44 -27.81
CA PHE A 403 26.21 19.36 -27.79
C PHE A 403 25.88 18.19 -28.74
N ASP A 404 25.15 18.46 -29.83
CA ASP A 404 24.69 17.49 -30.84
C ASP A 404 23.96 16.28 -30.25
N GLY A 405 23.33 16.44 -29.08
CA GLY A 405 22.62 15.36 -28.38
C GLY A 405 23.53 14.19 -28.02
N PHE A 406 24.83 14.43 -27.93
CA PHE A 406 25.84 13.41 -27.67
C PHE A 406 26.00 12.35 -28.78
N GLU A 407 25.47 12.59 -29.98
CA GLU A 407 25.59 11.71 -31.15
C GLU A 407 26.90 11.92 -31.91
N TYR A 408 28.03 11.71 -31.23
CA TYR A 408 29.36 11.92 -31.81
C TYR A 408 29.78 10.74 -32.69
N ALA A 409 30.47 11.04 -33.80
CA ALA A 409 30.88 10.03 -34.76
C ALA A 409 32.01 9.12 -34.21
N GLY A 410 31.85 7.81 -34.36
CA GLY A 410 32.91 6.83 -34.10
C GLY A 410 33.20 6.62 -32.61
N THR A 411 34.44 6.88 -32.19
CA THR A 411 34.91 6.71 -30.80
C THR A 411 35.26 8.03 -30.12
N SER A 412 34.84 9.16 -30.69
CA SER A 412 35.07 10.49 -30.11
C SER A 412 34.46 10.62 -28.73
N SER A 413 35.23 11.18 -27.80
CA SER A 413 34.88 11.39 -26.40
C SER A 413 34.35 12.80 -26.15
N LEU A 414 33.73 13.04 -24.99
CA LEU A 414 33.34 14.38 -24.54
C LEU A 414 34.53 15.36 -24.58
N SER A 415 35.74 14.90 -24.22
CA SER A 415 36.97 15.71 -24.23
C SER A 415 37.34 16.20 -25.64
N ASP A 416 37.11 15.38 -26.68
CA ASP A 416 37.36 15.74 -28.08
C ASP A 416 36.42 16.87 -28.54
N HIS A 417 35.29 17.02 -27.85
CA HIS A 417 34.28 18.06 -28.07
C HIS A 417 34.33 19.17 -27.01
N GLY A 418 35.45 19.31 -26.30
CA GLY A 418 35.75 20.46 -25.43
C GLY A 418 35.17 20.38 -24.01
N TRP A 419 34.62 19.24 -23.60
CA TRP A 419 34.22 19.05 -22.21
C TRP A 419 35.45 18.87 -21.31
N THR A 420 35.34 19.34 -20.06
CA THR A 420 36.34 19.13 -19.01
C THR A 420 35.85 18.06 -18.04
N LEU A 421 36.67 17.04 -17.80
CA LEU A 421 36.34 15.90 -16.96
C LEU A 421 37.24 15.88 -15.72
N SER A 422 36.72 15.42 -14.57
CA SER A 422 37.47 15.30 -13.32
C SER A 422 37.18 13.97 -12.59
N GLY A 423 37.98 13.66 -11.57
CA GLY A 423 37.77 12.50 -10.71
C GLY A 423 37.93 11.16 -11.44
N ASP A 424 37.09 10.20 -11.06
CA ASP A 424 37.02 8.88 -11.70
C ASP A 424 36.54 8.98 -13.16
N LEU A 425 35.71 9.98 -13.48
CA LEU A 425 35.06 10.13 -14.79
C LEU A 425 36.02 10.42 -15.94
N VAL A 426 37.27 10.81 -15.67
CA VAL A 426 38.33 11.02 -16.69
C VAL A 426 38.66 9.73 -17.44
N ALA A 427 38.59 8.58 -16.76
CA ALA A 427 38.91 7.28 -17.35
C ALA A 427 37.71 6.62 -18.07
N GLY A 428 36.50 7.16 -17.86
CA GLY A 428 35.25 6.62 -18.40
C GLY A 428 35.02 6.95 -19.87
N ARG A 429 34.20 6.12 -20.54
CA ARG A 429 33.80 6.36 -21.93
C ARG A 429 32.50 7.16 -21.97
N ASN A 430 32.61 8.47 -22.19
CA ASN A 430 31.46 9.33 -22.47
C ASN A 430 31.65 10.07 -23.82
N PRO A 431 30.60 10.22 -24.66
CA PRO A 431 29.26 9.68 -24.49
C PRO A 431 29.22 8.15 -24.45
N SER A 432 28.43 7.62 -23.52
CA SER A 432 28.13 6.21 -23.34
C SER A 432 27.06 5.76 -24.33
N THR A 433 27.12 4.50 -24.73
CA THR A 433 26.05 3.82 -25.49
C THR A 433 25.23 2.86 -24.64
N ASN A 434 25.50 2.77 -23.32
CA ASN A 434 24.85 1.86 -22.38
C ASN A 434 24.24 2.58 -21.17
N GLY A 435 23.29 1.89 -20.52
CA GLY A 435 22.61 2.35 -19.32
C GLY A 435 21.39 3.24 -19.61
N GLY A 436 20.34 3.06 -18.83
CA GLY A 436 19.08 3.78 -18.95
C GLY A 436 18.23 3.50 -20.19
N SER A 437 16.95 3.85 -20.10
CA SER A 437 15.93 3.72 -21.14
C SER A 437 15.35 5.11 -21.50
N ASN A 438 14.53 5.21 -22.55
CA ASN A 438 14.03 6.48 -23.10
C ASN A 438 15.13 7.46 -23.57
N VAL A 439 16.24 6.92 -24.04
CA VAL A 439 17.30 7.70 -24.70
C VAL A 439 16.89 8.07 -26.13
N ILE A 440 17.33 9.20 -26.66
CA ILE A 440 17.07 9.63 -28.03
C ILE A 440 18.37 9.60 -28.81
N GLY A 441 18.52 8.55 -29.63
CA GLY A 441 19.78 8.24 -30.31
C GLY A 441 20.54 7.14 -29.58
N ASN A 442 21.86 7.10 -29.75
CA ASN A 442 22.71 6.09 -29.15
C ASN A 442 23.60 6.65 -28.02
N GLY A 443 23.96 7.92 -28.06
CA GLY A 443 24.91 8.56 -27.15
C GLY A 443 24.22 9.23 -25.97
N ARG A 444 24.85 9.19 -24.78
CA ARG A 444 24.42 9.93 -23.58
C ARG A 444 25.54 10.09 -22.59
N ILE A 445 25.40 10.99 -21.64
CA ILE A 445 26.25 11.00 -20.45
C ILE A 445 25.76 9.92 -19.48
N ASN A 446 26.70 9.13 -18.95
CA ASN A 446 26.44 8.14 -17.90
C ASN A 446 27.61 8.09 -16.91
N THR A 447 27.42 8.56 -15.67
CA THR A 447 28.49 8.60 -14.67
C THR A 447 28.81 7.22 -14.09
N TRP A 448 27.91 6.25 -14.22
CA TRP A 448 28.16 4.85 -13.86
C TRP A 448 29.29 4.22 -14.69
N GLU A 449 29.43 4.62 -15.96
CA GLU A 449 30.50 4.16 -16.85
C GLU A 449 31.83 4.95 -16.68
N GLY A 450 31.96 5.72 -15.60
CA GLY A 450 33.18 6.45 -15.22
C GLY A 450 34.40 5.55 -14.94
N GLY A 451 34.20 4.26 -14.71
CA GLY A 451 35.26 3.32 -14.33
C GLY A 451 34.71 2.09 -13.61
N ALA A 452 35.60 1.25 -13.07
CA ALA A 452 35.23 -0.03 -12.46
C ALA A 452 34.41 0.07 -11.16
N LYS A 453 34.18 1.28 -10.62
CA LYS A 453 33.46 1.49 -9.36
C LYS A 453 31.94 1.62 -9.53
N GLY A 454 31.44 1.74 -10.76
CA GLY A 454 30.00 1.85 -11.02
C GLY A 454 29.35 3.01 -10.26
N ASP A 455 28.40 2.67 -9.38
CA ASP A 455 27.67 3.59 -8.49
C ASP A 455 28.55 4.34 -7.47
N ASP A 456 29.82 3.96 -7.33
CA ASP A 456 30.78 4.64 -6.46
C ASP A 456 31.79 5.51 -7.25
N ASN A 457 31.56 5.72 -8.55
CA ASN A 457 32.36 6.66 -9.35
C ASN A 457 32.00 8.10 -8.99
N VAL A 458 33.01 8.95 -8.79
CA VAL A 458 32.80 10.38 -8.49
C VAL A 458 33.60 11.29 -9.43
N GLY A 459 33.07 12.46 -9.78
CA GLY A 459 33.72 13.46 -10.60
C GLY A 459 32.75 14.44 -11.25
N ASP A 460 33.29 15.32 -12.11
CA ASP A 460 32.52 16.29 -12.87
C ASP A 460 32.70 16.08 -14.38
N LEU A 461 31.63 16.30 -15.14
CA LEU A 461 31.64 16.47 -16.60
C LEU A 461 31.11 17.87 -16.90
N THR A 462 31.97 18.81 -17.31
CA THR A 462 31.59 20.22 -17.56
C THR A 462 31.70 20.57 -19.04
N SER A 463 30.64 21.12 -19.61
CA SER A 463 30.54 21.45 -21.03
C SER A 463 31.41 22.65 -21.44
N PRO A 464 31.67 22.85 -22.75
CA PRO A 464 32.04 24.16 -23.28
C PRO A 464 31.01 25.24 -22.91
N GLU A 465 31.45 26.50 -22.96
CA GLU A 465 30.56 27.65 -22.79
C GLU A 465 29.56 27.77 -23.94
N PHE A 466 28.32 28.14 -23.62
CA PHE A 466 27.27 28.49 -24.57
C PHE A 466 26.51 29.74 -24.12
N THR A 467 25.84 30.43 -25.04
CA THR A 467 25.01 31.61 -24.72
C THR A 467 23.56 31.19 -24.55
N ILE A 468 22.90 31.69 -23.51
CA ILE A 468 21.46 31.49 -23.31
C ILE A 468 20.69 32.51 -24.16
N ASP A 469 19.94 32.08 -25.16
CA ASP A 469 19.15 32.98 -26.01
C ASP A 469 17.65 32.62 -26.10
N GLN A 470 17.23 31.50 -25.49
CA GLN A 470 15.83 31.08 -25.40
C GLN A 470 15.26 31.18 -23.97
N ASP A 471 14.01 30.79 -23.80
CA ASP A 471 13.30 30.82 -22.51
C ASP A 471 13.51 29.55 -21.67
N TRP A 472 13.84 28.43 -22.31
CA TRP A 472 13.95 27.13 -21.66
C TRP A 472 15.22 26.38 -22.08
N ILE A 473 15.79 25.66 -21.12
CA ILE A 473 16.72 24.55 -21.36
C ILE A 473 16.03 23.30 -20.85
N SER A 474 15.81 22.33 -21.73
CA SER A 474 15.20 21.03 -21.43
C SER A 474 16.18 19.91 -21.71
N PHE A 475 16.12 18.83 -20.94
CA PHE A 475 17.02 17.69 -21.10
C PHE A 475 16.39 16.43 -20.52
N LEU A 476 16.81 15.28 -21.04
CA LEU A 476 16.46 13.97 -20.51
C LEU A 476 17.42 13.63 -19.38
N VAL A 477 16.90 13.30 -18.20
CA VAL A 477 17.73 12.89 -17.06
C VAL A 477 17.13 11.67 -16.36
N GLY A 478 17.99 10.75 -15.97
CA GLY A 478 17.71 9.57 -15.16
C GLY A 478 18.80 9.39 -14.10
N GLY A 479 18.84 8.23 -13.48
CA GLY A 479 19.76 7.88 -12.39
C GLY A 479 19.24 8.32 -11.02
N GLY A 480 20.16 8.47 -10.08
CA GLY A 480 19.88 8.68 -8.66
C GLY A 480 19.36 10.05 -8.30
N ARG A 481 18.76 10.13 -7.10
CA ARG A 481 18.31 11.35 -6.45
C ARG A 481 19.12 11.61 -5.18
N ARG A 482 19.68 12.81 -5.06
CA ARG A 482 20.30 13.30 -3.82
C ARG A 482 19.85 14.72 -3.53
N ASP A 483 19.19 14.94 -2.41
CA ASP A 483 18.68 16.27 -2.03
C ASP A 483 19.77 17.17 -1.43
N ASP A 484 20.97 16.64 -1.13
CA ASP A 484 22.11 17.38 -0.57
C ASP A 484 23.01 18.03 -1.64
N GLY A 485 22.67 17.85 -2.92
CA GLY A 485 23.42 18.40 -4.05
C GLY A 485 24.65 17.58 -4.44
N SER A 486 24.91 16.42 -3.81
CA SER A 486 26.02 15.55 -4.17
C SER A 486 25.86 14.87 -5.54
N LEU A 487 24.66 14.88 -6.13
CA LEU A 487 24.38 14.24 -7.41
C LEU A 487 23.39 15.09 -8.21
N ALA A 488 23.89 15.86 -9.19
CA ALA A 488 23.05 16.78 -9.95
C ALA A 488 23.57 17.10 -11.36
N VAL A 489 22.64 17.38 -12.27
CA VAL A 489 22.86 18.20 -13.46
C VAL A 489 22.71 19.66 -13.04
N GLU A 490 23.66 20.50 -13.39
CA GLU A 490 23.77 21.88 -12.92
C GLU A 490 23.97 22.85 -14.09
N LEU A 491 23.28 23.99 -14.03
CA LEU A 491 23.54 25.14 -14.89
C LEU A 491 24.44 26.12 -14.16
N LEU A 492 25.59 26.44 -14.75
CA LEU A 492 26.53 27.42 -14.22
C LEU A 492 26.49 28.69 -15.06
N VAL A 493 26.40 29.85 -14.41
CA VAL A 493 26.59 31.17 -15.03
C VAL A 493 27.69 31.89 -14.28
N ASP A 494 28.73 32.33 -15.00
CA ASP A 494 29.96 32.89 -14.42
C ASP A 494 30.56 32.02 -13.31
N GLY A 495 30.57 30.70 -13.52
CA GLY A 495 31.10 29.70 -12.57
C GLY A 495 30.22 29.46 -11.33
N THR A 496 29.03 30.07 -11.23
CA THR A 496 28.10 29.88 -10.11
C THR A 496 26.93 29.01 -10.54
N VAL A 497 26.58 27.99 -9.74
CA VAL A 497 25.40 27.14 -9.96
C VAL A 497 24.13 27.96 -9.74
N VAL A 498 23.28 28.05 -10.77
CA VAL A 498 22.03 28.83 -10.75
C VAL A 498 20.78 27.98 -10.91
N ARG A 499 20.90 26.75 -11.42
CA ARG A 499 19.82 25.76 -11.51
C ARG A 499 20.41 24.37 -11.28
N THR A 500 19.63 23.47 -10.70
CA THR A 500 20.00 22.07 -10.48
C THR A 500 18.81 21.16 -10.78
N SER A 501 19.13 19.93 -11.18
CA SER A 501 18.19 18.83 -11.41
C SER A 501 18.89 17.52 -11.08
N THR A 502 18.13 16.51 -10.67
CA THR A 502 18.65 15.18 -10.36
C THR A 502 17.68 14.12 -10.90
N GLY A 503 18.07 12.86 -10.85
CA GLY A 503 17.23 11.74 -11.27
C GLY A 503 16.12 11.42 -10.26
N LYS A 504 15.56 10.22 -10.36
CA LYS A 504 14.47 9.74 -9.50
C LYS A 504 14.78 8.38 -8.83
N ASP A 505 16.05 7.99 -8.80
CA ASP A 505 16.49 6.62 -8.50
C ASP A 505 15.88 5.62 -9.49
N ASP A 506 15.97 5.96 -10.79
CA ASP A 506 15.37 5.22 -11.90
C ASP A 506 16.29 5.27 -13.14
N GLY A 507 16.38 4.15 -13.87
CA GLY A 507 17.15 4.06 -15.11
C GLY A 507 16.44 4.74 -16.29
N THR A 508 15.13 4.98 -16.20
CA THR A 508 14.36 5.62 -17.27
C THR A 508 14.58 7.12 -17.29
N LEU A 509 15.14 7.64 -18.39
CA LEU A 509 15.31 9.07 -18.56
C LEU A 509 13.95 9.73 -18.85
N ASN A 510 13.73 10.91 -18.29
CA ASN A 510 12.55 11.71 -18.60
C ASN A 510 12.88 13.21 -18.64
N TRP A 511 12.02 13.99 -19.29
CA TRP A 511 12.24 15.41 -19.52
C TRP A 511 12.18 16.22 -18.23
N GLN A 512 13.22 16.99 -18.00
CA GLN A 512 13.23 18.12 -17.07
C GLN A 512 13.52 19.39 -17.83
N SER A 513 13.09 20.53 -17.27
CA SER A 513 13.26 21.82 -17.90
C SER A 513 13.52 22.90 -16.87
N TRP A 514 14.50 23.75 -17.15
CA TRP A 514 14.73 25.00 -16.44
C TRP A 514 14.21 26.16 -17.24
N LYS A 515 13.46 27.05 -16.57
CA LYS A 515 13.17 28.37 -17.11
C LYS A 515 14.40 29.26 -16.92
N VAL A 516 14.88 29.85 -18.01
CA VAL A 516 16.14 30.59 -18.10
C VAL A 516 15.98 31.95 -18.80
N ASP A 517 14.75 32.44 -18.93
CA ASP A 517 14.45 33.74 -19.53
C ASP A 517 15.12 34.91 -18.78
N ASP A 518 15.30 34.75 -17.47
CA ASP A 518 16.04 35.65 -16.58
C ASP A 518 17.56 35.68 -16.85
N LEU A 519 18.09 34.68 -17.56
CA LEU A 519 19.52 34.52 -17.85
C LEU A 519 19.87 34.81 -19.32
N ARG A 520 18.92 35.31 -20.12
CA ARG A 520 19.14 35.63 -21.54
C ARG A 520 20.35 36.55 -21.77
N GLY A 521 21.15 36.19 -22.77
CA GLY A 521 22.39 36.87 -23.15
C GLY A 521 23.60 36.55 -22.28
N ARG A 522 23.45 35.74 -21.22
CA ARG A 522 24.57 35.31 -20.38
C ARG A 522 25.26 34.09 -20.97
N THR A 523 26.57 34.01 -20.72
CA THR A 523 27.37 32.81 -20.97
C THR A 523 27.15 31.82 -19.83
N ALA A 524 26.95 30.55 -20.19
CA ALA A 524 26.69 29.47 -19.26
C ALA A 524 27.47 28.19 -19.62
N GLN A 525 27.57 27.29 -18.66
CA GLN A 525 28.05 25.91 -18.83
C GLN A 525 27.07 24.94 -18.18
N LEU A 526 27.01 23.72 -18.70
CA LEU A 526 26.32 22.60 -18.07
C LEU A 526 27.35 21.74 -17.35
N ARG A 527 27.06 21.32 -16.11
CA ARG A 527 27.88 20.36 -15.37
C ARG A 527 27.05 19.18 -14.90
N VAL A 528 27.52 17.97 -15.15
CA VAL A 528 27.05 16.78 -14.44
C VAL A 528 28.01 16.55 -13.27
N HIS A 529 27.52 16.80 -12.06
CA HIS A 529 28.25 16.68 -10.80
C HIS A 529 27.87 15.38 -10.10
N ASP A 530 28.85 14.53 -9.85
CA ASP A 530 28.69 13.27 -9.14
C ASP A 530 29.71 13.16 -8.00
N ALA A 531 29.22 13.23 -6.77
CA ALA A 531 29.97 13.02 -5.53
C ALA A 531 29.27 11.99 -4.63
N ALA A 532 28.31 11.23 -5.19
CA ALA A 532 27.54 10.25 -4.46
C ALA A 532 28.18 8.85 -4.53
N THR A 533 27.89 8.02 -3.54
CA THR A 533 28.28 6.60 -3.50
C THR A 533 27.10 5.75 -3.04
N GLY A 534 27.22 4.44 -3.19
CA GLY A 534 26.16 3.46 -2.89
C GLY A 534 25.07 3.43 -3.96
N GLY A 535 24.05 2.60 -3.77
CA GLY A 535 23.00 2.37 -4.78
C GLY A 535 22.44 3.66 -5.40
N TRP A 536 22.36 3.68 -6.73
CA TRP A 536 21.98 4.87 -7.51
C TRP A 536 22.93 6.07 -7.34
N GLY A 537 24.20 5.85 -7.00
CA GLY A 537 25.24 6.88 -7.02
C GLY A 537 25.72 7.18 -8.44
N HIS A 538 24.78 7.47 -9.35
CA HIS A 538 25.10 7.86 -10.73
C HIS A 538 23.96 8.66 -11.37
N LEU A 539 24.26 9.42 -12.42
CA LEU A 539 23.29 10.09 -13.29
C LEU A 539 23.47 9.69 -14.75
N THR A 540 22.34 9.67 -15.46
CA THR A 540 22.29 9.63 -16.92
C THR A 540 21.69 10.93 -17.43
N LEU A 541 22.29 11.50 -18.48
CA LEU A 541 21.84 12.76 -19.10
C LEU A 541 21.91 12.64 -20.61
N ASP A 542 20.83 13.03 -21.29
CA ASP A 542 20.70 12.96 -22.73
C ASP A 542 19.94 14.18 -23.29
N HIS A 543 20.10 14.44 -24.59
CA HIS A 543 19.26 15.30 -25.42
C HIS A 543 18.94 16.69 -24.83
N VAL A 544 19.97 17.53 -24.67
CA VAL A 544 19.84 18.88 -24.11
C VAL A 544 19.36 19.86 -25.19
N VAL A 545 18.16 20.42 -25.04
CA VAL A 545 17.53 21.33 -26.01
C VAL A 545 17.35 22.72 -25.39
N MET A 546 17.80 23.75 -26.09
CA MET A 546 17.49 25.14 -25.77
C MET A 546 16.38 25.65 -26.68
N GLY A 547 15.26 26.11 -26.13
CA GLY A 547 14.05 26.37 -26.92
C GLY A 547 13.05 27.34 -26.28
N PRO A 548 12.06 27.81 -27.06
CA PRO A 548 11.02 28.73 -26.59
C PRO A 548 9.99 28.06 -25.67
N GLU A 549 9.94 26.71 -25.65
CA GLU A 549 8.92 25.95 -24.93
C GLU A 549 9.54 24.95 -23.96
N LYS A 550 8.78 24.66 -22.89
CA LYS A 550 9.12 23.62 -21.91
C LYS A 550 8.88 22.23 -22.54
N ALA A 551 9.78 21.28 -22.29
CA ALA A 551 9.52 19.88 -22.63
C ALA A 551 8.33 19.31 -21.84
N GLN A 552 7.57 18.44 -22.50
CA GLN A 552 6.56 17.60 -21.86
C GLN A 552 7.20 16.29 -21.42
N GLN A 553 6.89 15.85 -20.21
CA GLN A 553 7.36 14.55 -19.72
C GLN A 553 6.71 13.42 -20.52
N VAL A 554 7.47 12.35 -20.73
CA VAL A 554 6.94 11.11 -21.26
C VAL A 554 6.03 10.49 -20.20
N SER A 555 4.80 10.21 -20.59
CA SER A 555 3.78 9.54 -19.80
C SER A 555 4.23 8.12 -19.53
N ASN A 556 4.05 7.61 -18.31
CA ASN A 556 4.24 6.20 -17.99
C ASN A 556 2.89 5.51 -17.76
N GLU A 557 1.84 6.00 -18.42
CA GLU A 557 0.47 5.57 -18.13
C GLU A 557 0.15 4.18 -18.69
N VAL A 558 -0.70 3.47 -17.96
CA VAL A 558 -1.37 2.24 -18.36
C VAL A 558 -2.85 2.48 -18.12
N SER A 559 -3.56 2.90 -19.17
CA SER A 559 -4.86 3.53 -19.01
C SER A 559 -5.80 3.33 -20.21
N ALA A 560 -7.10 3.35 -19.95
CA ALA A 560 -8.11 3.61 -20.96
C ALA A 560 -8.43 5.11 -20.96
N ASN A 561 -8.35 5.76 -22.12
CA ASN A 561 -8.61 7.19 -22.30
C ASN A 561 -9.80 7.42 -23.22
N LEU A 562 -10.77 8.25 -22.81
CA LEU A 562 -11.79 8.78 -23.70
C LEU A 562 -11.24 10.01 -24.41
N VAL A 563 -11.07 9.93 -25.72
CA VAL A 563 -10.48 10.99 -26.55
C VAL A 563 -11.57 11.71 -27.34
N VAL A 564 -11.64 13.03 -27.18
CA VAL A 564 -12.54 13.94 -27.91
C VAL A 564 -11.72 15.10 -28.45
N ASP A 565 -11.89 15.44 -29.73
CA ASP A 565 -11.12 16.50 -30.41
C ASP A 565 -9.58 16.33 -30.25
N GLY A 566 -9.11 15.07 -30.27
CA GLY A 566 -7.69 14.72 -30.12
C GLY A 566 -7.14 14.85 -28.70
N ARG A 567 -7.99 15.07 -27.68
CA ARG A 567 -7.58 15.19 -26.28
C ARG A 567 -8.27 14.15 -25.40
N ALA A 568 -7.52 13.53 -24.50
CA ALA A 568 -8.10 12.70 -23.44
C ALA A 568 -8.92 13.58 -22.48
N VAL A 569 -10.23 13.34 -22.40
CA VAL A 569 -11.19 14.07 -21.54
C VAL A 569 -11.66 13.25 -20.35
N ARG A 570 -11.46 11.93 -20.39
CA ARG A 570 -11.60 11.00 -19.26
C ARG A 570 -10.46 9.98 -19.32
N SER A 571 -10.07 9.44 -18.18
CA SER A 571 -9.06 8.38 -18.07
C SER A 571 -9.46 7.41 -16.97
N ALA A 572 -9.03 6.16 -17.09
CA ALA A 572 -9.28 5.06 -16.17
C ALA A 572 -8.10 4.10 -16.21
N THR A 573 -7.82 3.42 -15.11
CA THR A 573 -6.74 2.44 -14.99
C THR A 573 -7.30 1.15 -14.40
N GLY A 574 -6.50 0.08 -14.48
CA GLY A 574 -6.70 -1.10 -13.65
C GLY A 574 -6.35 -0.81 -12.17
N LYS A 575 -6.33 -1.85 -11.35
CA LYS A 575 -6.04 -1.76 -9.91
C LYS A 575 -4.83 -2.61 -9.51
N ASP A 576 -3.84 -2.72 -10.39
CA ASP A 576 -2.75 -3.71 -10.31
C ASP A 576 -3.33 -5.11 -10.11
N SER A 577 -4.23 -5.51 -11.01
CA SER A 577 -5.00 -6.74 -10.85
C SER A 577 -5.36 -7.40 -12.18
N GLU A 578 -5.17 -8.72 -12.25
CA GLU A 578 -5.67 -9.53 -13.37
C GLU A 578 -7.19 -9.74 -13.34
N SER A 579 -7.90 -9.19 -12.35
CA SER A 579 -9.35 -9.27 -12.27
C SER A 579 -9.96 -8.01 -12.87
N LEU A 580 -10.66 -8.14 -14.00
CA LEU A 580 -11.38 -7.02 -14.60
C LEU A 580 -12.62 -6.68 -13.78
N ASP A 581 -12.86 -5.39 -13.57
CA ASP A 581 -14.03 -4.90 -12.88
C ASP A 581 -14.71 -3.75 -13.63
N TRP A 582 -16.00 -3.58 -13.36
CA TRP A 582 -16.82 -2.56 -14.01
C TRP A 582 -16.41 -1.17 -13.56
N GLN A 583 -16.13 -0.32 -14.55
CA GLN A 583 -15.95 1.11 -14.40
C GLN A 583 -16.95 1.86 -15.28
N SER A 584 -17.22 3.12 -14.93
CA SER A 584 -18.13 3.99 -15.65
C SER A 584 -17.59 5.41 -15.73
N TRP A 585 -17.72 6.03 -16.90
CA TRP A 585 -17.54 7.47 -17.08
C TRP A 585 -18.90 8.14 -17.28
N ASP A 586 -19.18 9.19 -16.51
CA ASP A 586 -20.23 10.15 -16.85
C ASP A 586 -19.75 11.00 -18.03
N VAL A 587 -20.50 10.92 -19.13
CA VAL A 587 -20.25 11.57 -20.42
C VAL A 587 -21.41 12.49 -20.82
N THR A 588 -22.29 12.84 -19.88
CA THR A 588 -23.45 13.72 -20.13
C THR A 588 -23.04 15.08 -20.71
N ASP A 589 -21.89 15.61 -20.28
CA ASP A 589 -21.29 16.86 -20.78
C ASP A 589 -20.71 16.74 -22.20
N LEU A 590 -20.57 15.53 -22.73
CA LEU A 590 -20.03 15.22 -24.06
C LEU A 590 -21.12 14.86 -25.07
N ALA A 591 -22.40 14.98 -24.70
CA ALA A 591 -23.53 14.64 -25.56
C ALA A 591 -23.42 15.26 -26.97
N GLY A 592 -23.58 14.42 -27.99
CA GLY A 592 -23.51 14.76 -29.40
C GLY A 592 -22.09 14.86 -29.99
N LYS A 593 -21.03 14.80 -29.17
CA LYS A 593 -19.65 14.84 -29.67
C LYS A 593 -19.19 13.51 -30.25
N LYS A 594 -18.16 13.58 -31.09
CA LYS A 594 -17.42 12.41 -31.58
C LYS A 594 -16.32 12.04 -30.60
N ALA A 595 -16.20 10.74 -30.32
CA ALA A 595 -15.24 10.22 -29.35
C ALA A 595 -14.59 8.91 -29.84
N ARG A 596 -13.43 8.60 -29.27
CA ARG A 596 -12.74 7.31 -29.36
C ARG A 596 -12.30 6.87 -27.97
N VAL A 597 -12.20 5.58 -27.75
CA VAL A 597 -11.46 5.03 -26.60
C VAL A 597 -10.07 4.66 -27.09
N GLN A 598 -9.03 5.10 -26.39
CA GLN A 598 -7.64 4.73 -26.62
C GLN A 598 -7.13 4.02 -25.38
N LEU A 599 -6.81 2.73 -25.52
CA LEU A 599 -6.05 2.01 -24.50
C LEU A 599 -4.58 2.34 -24.71
N VAL A 600 -3.88 2.59 -23.61
CA VAL A 600 -2.48 2.97 -23.58
C VAL A 600 -1.76 2.04 -22.64
N ASP A 601 -0.64 1.52 -23.12
CA ASP A 601 0.34 0.81 -22.32
C ASP A 601 1.70 1.46 -22.58
N ASN A 602 2.17 2.25 -21.61
CA ASN A 602 3.40 3.03 -21.75
C ASN A 602 4.32 2.88 -20.53
N ASN A 603 4.17 1.79 -19.79
CA ASN A 603 4.97 1.48 -18.61
C ASN A 603 5.70 0.15 -18.85
N ARG A 604 6.98 0.09 -18.47
CA ARG A 604 7.82 -1.10 -18.70
C ARG A 604 8.14 -1.88 -17.43
N ASP A 605 7.70 -1.36 -16.28
CA ASP A 605 7.91 -1.95 -14.97
C ASP A 605 6.74 -2.89 -14.63
N GLY A 606 6.75 -3.47 -13.42
CA GLY A 606 5.69 -4.37 -12.98
C GLY A 606 4.28 -3.76 -13.14
N TRP A 607 3.33 -4.58 -13.62
CA TRP A 607 1.98 -4.14 -14.00
C TRP A 607 1.97 -3.13 -15.16
N GLY A 608 3.00 -3.13 -16.01
CA GLY A 608 3.02 -2.46 -17.31
C GLY A 608 2.14 -3.14 -18.35
N HIS A 609 0.86 -3.35 -18.04
CA HIS A 609 -0.13 -3.89 -18.98
C HIS A 609 -1.57 -3.53 -18.58
N LEU A 610 -2.46 -3.41 -19.57
CA LEU A 610 -3.89 -3.17 -19.34
C LEU A 610 -4.74 -4.36 -19.79
N LEU A 611 -5.79 -4.66 -19.05
CA LEU A 611 -6.85 -5.58 -19.48
C LEU A 611 -8.12 -4.80 -19.75
N PHE A 612 -8.82 -5.10 -20.84
CA PHE A 612 -10.02 -4.33 -21.21
C PHE A 612 -11.06 -5.19 -21.93
N ASP A 613 -12.33 -4.99 -21.58
CA ASP A 613 -13.45 -5.74 -22.14
C ASP A 613 -14.78 -4.94 -22.09
N SER A 614 -15.76 -5.35 -22.91
CA SER A 614 -17.17 -4.99 -22.82
C SER A 614 -17.46 -3.47 -22.74
N LEU A 615 -16.99 -2.72 -23.74
CA LEU A 615 -17.27 -1.28 -23.85
C LEU A 615 -18.73 -1.04 -24.25
N MET A 616 -19.48 -0.37 -23.40
CA MET A 616 -20.94 -0.21 -23.51
C MET A 616 -21.39 1.22 -23.26
N ALA A 617 -22.25 1.74 -24.15
CA ALA A 617 -22.98 3.00 -23.97
C ALA A 617 -24.30 2.75 -23.22
N SER A 618 -24.58 3.50 -22.16
CA SER A 618 -25.73 3.25 -21.27
C SER A 618 -26.27 4.52 -20.63
N ASP A 619 -27.55 4.48 -20.23
CA ASP A 619 -28.18 5.53 -19.43
C ASP A 619 -27.93 5.40 -17.91
N ALA A 620 -27.23 4.34 -17.49
CA ALA A 620 -26.91 4.10 -16.09
C ALA A 620 -25.45 3.66 -15.91
N PRO A 621 -24.81 4.07 -14.81
CA PRO A 621 -23.45 3.63 -14.51
C PRO A 621 -23.44 2.16 -14.11
N ALA A 622 -22.46 1.42 -14.62
CA ALA A 622 -22.10 0.12 -14.08
C ALA A 622 -21.54 0.27 -12.66
N ARG A 623 -21.69 -0.76 -11.84
CA ARG A 623 -21.13 -0.80 -10.49
C ARG A 623 -20.05 -1.85 -10.41
N SER A 624 -18.91 -1.47 -9.84
CA SER A 624 -17.83 -2.37 -9.47
C SER A 624 -18.38 -3.57 -8.68
N ARG A 625 -17.99 -4.78 -9.08
CA ARG A 625 -18.33 -6.04 -8.41
C ARG A 625 -17.80 -6.06 -6.99
N LEU A 626 -16.65 -5.42 -6.74
CA LEU A 626 -16.09 -5.29 -5.40
C LEU A 626 -17.07 -4.62 -4.43
N THR A 627 -17.90 -3.69 -4.89
CA THR A 627 -18.89 -3.01 -4.03
C THR A 627 -20.04 -3.92 -3.57
N ALA A 628 -20.22 -5.09 -4.20
CA ALA A 628 -21.20 -6.09 -3.80
C ALA A 628 -20.69 -7.04 -2.70
N TYR A 629 -19.37 -7.09 -2.48
CA TYR A 629 -18.74 -7.98 -1.51
C TYR A 629 -18.82 -7.42 -0.08
N ASP A 630 -18.57 -8.30 0.88
CA ASP A 630 -18.55 -7.99 2.30
C ASP A 630 -17.12 -7.67 2.76
N TRP A 631 -16.81 -6.38 2.88
CA TRP A 631 -15.52 -5.87 3.35
C TRP A 631 -15.52 -5.64 4.86
N LEU A 632 -14.39 -5.97 5.50
CA LEU A 632 -14.12 -5.70 6.92
C LEU A 632 -14.08 -4.19 7.20
N ASP A 633 -13.45 -3.46 6.29
CA ASP A 633 -13.32 -2.01 6.26
C ASP A 633 -13.30 -1.57 4.80
N TRP A 634 -13.79 -0.35 4.54
CA TRP A 634 -13.81 0.22 3.19
C TRP A 634 -12.69 1.24 2.98
N GLY A 635 -11.95 1.64 4.01
CA GLY A 635 -10.76 2.48 3.85
C GLY A 635 -9.57 1.68 3.32
N ARG A 636 -8.47 2.39 3.05
CA ARG A 636 -7.23 1.78 2.54
C ARG A 636 -6.35 1.25 3.65
N ASP A 637 -6.51 1.70 4.88
CA ASP A 637 -5.57 1.44 5.98
C ASP A 637 -6.18 0.56 7.09
N ASP A 638 -6.81 -0.55 6.71
CA ASP A 638 -7.16 -1.65 7.63
C ASP A 638 -6.88 -3.00 6.95
N TYR A 639 -5.66 -3.50 7.15
CA TYR A 639 -5.16 -4.74 6.55
C TYR A 639 -4.67 -5.74 7.58
N ALA A 640 -4.44 -7.00 7.18
CA ALA A 640 -3.98 -8.08 8.04
C ALA A 640 -4.79 -8.20 9.35
N THR A 641 -6.09 -7.90 9.28
CA THR A 641 -6.95 -7.90 10.46
C THR A 641 -7.18 -9.33 10.94
N VAL A 642 -6.82 -9.58 12.20
CA VAL A 642 -6.99 -10.86 12.90
C VAL A 642 -7.61 -10.64 14.29
N THR A 643 -8.07 -11.73 14.91
CA THR A 643 -8.78 -11.69 16.19
C THR A 643 -7.97 -12.27 17.35
N PHE A 644 -8.22 -11.75 18.56
CA PHE A 644 -7.66 -12.28 19.80
C PHE A 644 -8.24 -13.66 20.15
N SER A 645 -7.34 -14.61 20.39
CA SER A 645 -7.65 -15.91 20.99
C SER A 645 -7.95 -15.77 22.48
N ASN A 646 -8.83 -16.64 23.00
CA ASN A 646 -9.07 -16.84 24.45
C ASN A 646 -9.58 -15.59 25.20
N VAL A 647 -10.23 -14.65 24.52
CA VAL A 647 -10.89 -13.49 25.16
C VAL A 647 -12.09 -13.96 26.00
N PRO A 648 -12.26 -13.46 27.25
CA PRO A 648 -13.36 -13.88 28.11
C PRO A 648 -14.72 -13.38 27.62
N GLY A 649 -15.78 -14.12 27.95
CA GLY A 649 -17.16 -13.70 27.72
C GLY A 649 -17.64 -13.83 26.27
N ASN A 650 -17.01 -14.70 25.47
CA ASN A 650 -17.33 -14.94 24.05
C ASN A 650 -17.30 -13.67 23.19
N LYS A 651 -16.48 -12.69 23.59
CA LYS A 651 -16.23 -11.50 22.79
C LYS A 651 -15.22 -11.82 21.69
N VAL A 652 -15.46 -11.27 20.52
CA VAL A 652 -14.48 -11.25 19.43
C VAL A 652 -13.91 -9.85 19.36
N VAL A 653 -12.60 -9.73 19.59
CA VAL A 653 -11.88 -8.47 19.45
C VAL A 653 -10.88 -8.64 18.34
N SER A 654 -10.88 -7.71 17.38
CA SER A 654 -9.93 -7.66 16.28
C SER A 654 -8.96 -6.49 16.40
N LEU A 655 -7.84 -6.61 15.70
CA LEU A 655 -6.88 -5.55 15.47
C LEU A 655 -6.33 -5.71 14.04
N GLY A 656 -6.17 -4.60 13.34
CA GLY A 656 -5.59 -4.55 11.99
C GLY A 656 -4.28 -3.78 11.96
N TRP A 657 -3.55 -3.92 10.87
CA TRP A 657 -2.46 -3.05 10.47
C TRP A 657 -3.04 -1.80 9.79
N MET A 658 -2.76 -0.63 10.38
CA MET A 658 -3.23 0.66 9.89
C MET A 658 -2.20 1.27 8.92
N ASN A 659 -2.09 0.65 7.76
CA ASN A 659 -1.29 1.10 6.62
C ASN A 659 -1.73 0.32 5.37
N ASN A 660 -1.12 0.61 4.22
CA ASN A 660 -1.40 -0.07 2.96
C ASN A 660 -0.10 -0.36 2.19
N TRP A 661 0.01 -1.56 1.61
CA TRP A 661 1.19 -1.95 0.83
C TRP A 661 1.51 -1.03 -0.35
N ASP A 662 0.53 -0.29 -0.90
CA ASP A 662 0.74 0.72 -1.95
C ASP A 662 1.76 1.82 -1.58
N TYR A 663 1.91 2.12 -0.29
CA TYR A 663 2.75 3.24 0.18
C TYR A 663 3.41 2.99 1.54
N ALA A 664 3.28 1.79 2.10
CA ALA A 664 3.84 1.45 3.40
C ALA A 664 5.35 1.66 3.43
N GLY A 665 6.08 1.39 2.33
CA GLY A 665 7.54 1.58 2.25
C GLY A 665 8.03 3.02 2.34
N VAL A 666 7.17 4.00 2.06
CA VAL A 666 7.56 5.40 1.82
C VAL A 666 6.78 6.41 2.68
N SER A 667 5.96 5.93 3.60
CA SER A 667 5.22 6.78 4.54
C SER A 667 6.17 7.72 5.32
N PRO A 668 5.79 8.99 5.57
CA PRO A 668 6.67 10.05 6.07
C PRO A 668 6.93 9.98 7.59
N THR A 669 7.18 8.78 8.10
CA THR A 669 7.51 8.48 9.50
C THR A 669 8.93 7.88 9.53
N PRO A 670 9.97 8.66 9.87
CA PRO A 670 11.36 8.23 9.63
C PRO A 670 11.92 7.33 10.73
N THR A 671 11.46 7.45 11.98
CA THR A 671 12.01 6.66 13.11
C THR A 671 11.18 5.43 13.45
N TRP A 672 9.91 5.41 13.05
CA TRP A 672 8.93 4.33 13.20
C TRP A 672 8.14 4.22 11.91
N ARG A 673 7.49 3.08 11.67
CA ARG A 673 6.58 2.95 10.53
C ARG A 673 5.40 2.08 10.87
N SER A 674 4.24 2.60 10.48
CA SER A 674 2.92 2.01 10.69
C SER A 674 2.43 2.00 12.13
N ALA A 675 1.12 1.84 12.28
CA ALA A 675 0.44 1.60 13.55
C ALA A 675 -0.58 0.46 13.39
N ASN A 676 -1.20 0.03 14.48
CA ASN A 676 -2.41 -0.78 14.42
C ASN A 676 -3.66 0.11 14.39
N THR A 677 -4.76 -0.42 13.86
CA THR A 677 -6.09 0.21 13.98
C THR A 677 -6.54 0.23 15.45
N LEU A 678 -7.62 0.96 15.76
CA LEU A 678 -8.28 0.84 17.05
C LEU A 678 -8.70 -0.62 17.28
N PRO A 679 -8.53 -1.19 18.50
CA PRO A 679 -9.09 -2.49 18.81
C PRO A 679 -10.62 -2.45 18.65
N ARG A 680 -11.18 -3.41 17.91
CA ARG A 680 -12.60 -3.44 17.56
C ARG A 680 -13.29 -4.65 18.16
N GLU A 681 -14.38 -4.45 18.89
CA GLU A 681 -15.31 -5.51 19.27
C GLU A 681 -16.23 -5.80 18.08
N LEU A 682 -16.17 -7.03 17.57
CA LEU A 682 -16.96 -7.48 16.42
C LEU A 682 -18.29 -8.08 16.90
N SER A 683 -19.37 -7.82 16.16
CA SER A 683 -20.67 -8.48 16.33
C SER A 683 -21.33 -8.78 14.99
N LEU A 684 -22.14 -9.85 14.90
CA LEU A 684 -23.02 -10.05 13.75
C LEU A 684 -24.39 -9.45 14.05
N VAL A 685 -24.92 -8.63 13.15
CA VAL A 685 -26.26 -8.03 13.23
C VAL A 685 -27.13 -8.52 12.09
N GLN A 686 -28.41 -8.79 12.37
CA GLN A 686 -29.35 -9.18 11.33
C GLN A 686 -29.74 -7.96 10.48
N THR A 687 -29.59 -8.06 9.15
CA THR A 687 -30.10 -7.08 8.18
C THR A 687 -31.08 -7.75 7.21
N ALA A 688 -31.66 -6.95 6.30
CA ALA A 688 -32.50 -7.45 5.22
C ALA A 688 -31.73 -8.36 4.24
N GLN A 689 -30.41 -8.18 4.14
CA GLN A 689 -29.49 -8.97 3.31
C GLN A 689 -28.85 -10.15 4.06
N GLY A 690 -29.36 -10.48 5.25
CA GLY A 690 -28.80 -11.53 6.12
C GLY A 690 -27.93 -10.97 7.26
N PRO A 691 -27.25 -11.84 8.03
CA PRO A 691 -26.30 -11.39 9.06
C PRO A 691 -25.12 -10.65 8.43
N LYS A 692 -24.80 -9.46 8.96
CA LYS A 692 -23.66 -8.62 8.55
C LYS A 692 -22.79 -8.27 9.74
N LEU A 693 -21.51 -8.06 9.48
CA LEU A 693 -20.56 -7.63 10.50
C LEU A 693 -20.86 -6.19 10.95
N SER A 694 -20.75 -5.97 12.26
CA SER A 694 -20.72 -4.67 12.90
C SER A 694 -19.42 -4.60 13.69
N SER A 695 -18.60 -3.61 13.35
CA SER A 695 -17.27 -3.38 13.91
C SER A 695 -17.29 -2.10 14.76
N GLN A 696 -16.93 -2.20 16.04
CA GLN A 696 -17.04 -1.07 16.98
C GLN A 696 -15.78 -0.93 17.82
N PRO A 697 -15.25 0.29 18.02
CA PRO A 697 -14.12 0.49 18.93
C PRO A 697 -14.44 -0.01 20.33
N VAL A 698 -13.46 -0.66 20.98
CA VAL A 698 -13.65 -1.19 22.33
C VAL A 698 -14.02 -0.08 23.32
N LYS A 699 -14.90 -0.42 24.27
CA LYS A 699 -15.44 0.55 25.24
C LYS A 699 -14.36 1.13 26.14
N GLN A 700 -13.23 0.44 26.29
CA GLN A 700 -12.07 0.85 27.10
C GLN A 700 -11.46 2.17 26.61
N LEU A 701 -11.58 2.51 25.32
CA LEU A 701 -11.15 3.80 24.78
C LEU A 701 -11.84 5.00 25.44
N ARG A 702 -13.00 4.80 26.09
CA ARG A 702 -13.67 5.86 26.86
C ARG A 702 -12.83 6.37 28.03
N THR A 703 -11.85 5.59 28.50
CA THR A 703 -10.93 6.03 29.57
C THR A 703 -10.04 7.19 29.14
N LEU A 704 -9.81 7.35 27.83
CA LEU A 704 -9.03 8.43 27.25
C LEU A 704 -9.86 9.70 27.00
N GLN A 705 -11.19 9.62 27.04
CA GLN A 705 -12.06 10.75 26.73
C GLN A 705 -11.96 11.86 27.79
N GLY A 706 -11.71 13.08 27.32
CA GLY A 706 -11.83 14.30 28.09
C GLY A 706 -13.29 14.76 28.25
N ARG A 707 -13.46 16.01 28.70
CA ARG A 707 -14.78 16.66 28.70
C ARG A 707 -15.08 17.14 27.27
N PRO A 708 -16.29 16.90 26.72
CA PRO A 708 -16.64 17.40 25.40
C PRO A 708 -16.51 18.92 25.32
N VAL A 709 -15.80 19.42 24.30
CA VAL A 709 -15.64 20.85 24.00
C VAL A 709 -16.84 21.39 23.24
N LEU A 710 -17.52 20.52 22.50
CA LEU A 710 -18.82 20.77 21.89
C LEU A 710 -19.74 19.60 22.22
N LYS A 711 -20.98 19.86 22.66
CA LYS A 711 -21.89 18.81 23.13
C LYS A 711 -23.30 18.99 22.60
N ASN A 712 -23.82 17.96 21.95
CA ASN A 712 -25.18 17.91 21.39
C ASN A 712 -25.56 19.16 20.57
N ALA A 713 -24.59 19.76 19.87
CA ALA A 713 -24.83 20.90 19.03
C ALA A 713 -25.75 20.53 17.86
N ARG A 714 -26.52 21.50 17.41
CA ARG A 714 -27.40 21.40 16.23
C ARG A 714 -27.05 22.51 15.27
N ILE A 715 -26.68 22.15 14.06
CA ILE A 715 -26.14 23.11 13.10
C ILE A 715 -26.84 22.90 11.77
N THR A 716 -27.41 23.97 11.24
CA THR A 716 -27.81 24.04 9.83
C THR A 716 -26.67 24.72 9.08
N VAL A 717 -26.28 24.13 7.95
CA VAL A 717 -25.15 24.59 7.16
C VAL A 717 -25.54 24.69 5.69
N ASP A 718 -25.03 25.74 5.06
CA ASP A 718 -25.04 25.99 3.62
C ASP A 718 -23.63 26.55 3.28
N GLY A 719 -22.82 25.78 2.56
CA GLY A 719 -21.38 26.01 2.44
C GLY A 719 -20.58 25.36 3.57
N ARG A 720 -19.58 26.04 4.15
CA ARG A 720 -18.68 25.51 5.20
C ARG A 720 -18.71 26.38 6.45
N LYS A 721 -18.73 25.76 7.62
CA LYS A 721 -18.70 26.45 8.93
C LYS A 721 -17.73 25.76 9.89
N VAL A 722 -16.67 26.47 10.26
CA VAL A 722 -15.73 26.06 11.31
C VAL A 722 -16.44 26.09 12.67
N LEU A 723 -16.17 25.07 13.49
CA LEU A 723 -16.76 24.91 14.81
C LEU A 723 -15.91 25.59 15.89
N PRO A 724 -16.49 25.97 17.04
CA PRO A 724 -15.73 26.37 18.21
C PRO A 724 -15.15 25.12 18.93
N ALA A 725 -14.47 24.26 18.17
CA ALA A 725 -13.83 23.03 18.64
C ALA A 725 -12.67 22.68 17.69
N THR A 726 -11.49 22.45 18.26
CA THR A 726 -10.28 22.04 17.54
C THR A 726 -9.62 20.85 18.25
N GLY A 727 -8.74 20.14 17.55
CA GLY A 727 -7.88 19.10 18.10
C GLY A 727 -7.45 18.07 17.06
N ASP A 728 -6.21 17.60 17.20
CA ASP A 728 -5.59 16.51 16.43
C ASP A 728 -5.85 15.12 17.03
N MET A 729 -6.43 15.07 18.24
CA MET A 729 -6.80 13.87 18.96
C MET A 729 -8.22 14.00 19.50
N VAL A 730 -9.22 13.62 18.71
CA VAL A 730 -10.64 13.81 19.06
C VAL A 730 -11.51 12.63 18.66
N ARG A 731 -12.58 12.43 19.42
CA ARG A 731 -13.75 11.65 19.01
C ARG A 731 -14.88 12.60 18.62
N VAL A 732 -15.42 12.42 17.43
CA VAL A 732 -16.58 13.16 16.93
C VAL A 732 -17.78 12.22 16.78
N ASP A 733 -18.86 12.50 17.50
CA ASP A 733 -20.15 11.82 17.34
C ASP A 733 -21.10 12.73 16.58
N ALA A 734 -21.59 12.30 15.41
CA ALA A 734 -22.41 13.13 14.52
C ALA A 734 -23.65 12.41 13.97
N THR A 735 -24.73 13.17 13.79
CA THR A 735 -25.91 12.75 13.03
C THR A 735 -26.18 13.77 11.95
N ILE A 736 -25.96 13.37 10.70
CA ILE A 736 -26.05 14.23 9.52
C ILE A 736 -27.36 13.92 8.78
N GLU A 737 -28.10 14.97 8.47
CA GLU A 737 -29.31 14.97 7.64
C GLU A 737 -28.98 15.77 6.37
N PRO A 738 -28.59 15.11 5.26
CA PRO A 738 -28.17 15.81 4.04
C PRO A 738 -29.23 16.78 3.49
N GLY A 739 -30.52 16.48 3.70
CA GLY A 739 -31.61 17.40 3.34
C GLY A 739 -31.64 17.71 1.85
N LYS A 740 -31.54 18.99 1.50
CA LYS A 740 -31.53 19.47 0.10
C LYS A 740 -30.13 19.46 -0.52
N ALA A 741 -29.08 19.40 0.27
CA ALA A 741 -27.70 19.34 -0.21
C ALA A 741 -27.49 18.08 -1.08
N SER A 742 -26.63 18.16 -2.10
CA SER A 742 -26.16 16.99 -2.86
C SER A 742 -25.18 16.16 -2.03
N ALA A 743 -24.36 16.82 -1.21
CA ALA A 743 -23.46 16.20 -0.25
C ALA A 743 -23.34 17.02 1.05
N ALA A 744 -23.06 16.36 2.16
CA ALA A 744 -22.85 17.02 3.45
C ALA A 744 -21.95 16.20 4.39
N GLY A 745 -21.27 16.87 5.31
CA GLY A 745 -20.21 16.21 6.07
C GLY A 745 -19.55 17.02 7.17
N ILE A 746 -18.41 16.50 7.61
CA ILE A 746 -17.50 17.05 8.61
C ILE A 746 -16.09 17.09 8.02
N ASP A 747 -15.39 18.20 8.16
CA ASP A 747 -13.94 18.28 7.94
C ASP A 747 -13.24 18.16 9.30
N VAL A 748 -12.13 17.41 9.34
CA VAL A 748 -11.23 17.29 10.50
C VAL A 748 -9.79 17.54 10.06
N LEU A 749 -8.89 17.79 11.02
CA LEU A 749 -7.47 18.07 10.76
C LEU A 749 -7.31 19.14 9.68
N ALA A 750 -8.07 20.24 9.81
CA ALA A 750 -8.17 21.25 8.78
C ALA A 750 -7.37 22.50 9.14
N SER A 751 -6.91 23.22 8.11
CA SER A 751 -6.37 24.57 8.20
C SER A 751 -6.40 25.22 6.82
N GLY A 752 -7.11 26.33 6.66
CA GLY A 752 -7.27 26.97 5.35
C GLY A 752 -7.89 26.03 4.31
N SER A 753 -7.11 25.65 3.29
CA SER A 753 -7.50 24.70 2.24
C SER A 753 -7.22 23.23 2.59
N GLU A 754 -6.29 22.97 3.52
CA GLU A 754 -5.94 21.64 4.03
C GLU A 754 -7.08 21.09 4.88
N ARG A 755 -7.43 19.82 4.69
CA ARG A 755 -8.48 19.10 5.42
C ARG A 755 -8.51 17.61 5.07
N THR A 756 -8.95 16.81 6.02
CA THR A 756 -9.54 15.49 5.73
C THR A 756 -11.06 15.62 5.79
N ARG A 757 -11.74 15.29 4.70
CA ARG A 757 -13.18 15.53 4.54
C ARG A 757 -13.96 14.22 4.63
N ILE A 758 -14.81 14.08 5.65
CA ILE A 758 -15.75 12.97 5.81
C ILE A 758 -17.13 13.42 5.35
N GLY A 759 -17.76 12.70 4.41
CA GLY A 759 -19.01 13.13 3.79
C GLY A 759 -19.99 12.02 3.46
N TYR A 760 -21.16 12.42 2.99
CA TYR A 760 -22.16 11.57 2.36
C TYR A 760 -22.60 12.17 1.04
N ASP A 761 -22.54 11.39 -0.02
CA ASP A 761 -23.01 11.73 -1.36
C ASP A 761 -24.40 11.13 -1.59
N LYS A 762 -25.41 11.96 -1.87
CA LYS A 762 -26.78 11.50 -2.09
C LYS A 762 -26.99 10.83 -3.45
N ALA A 763 -26.22 11.20 -4.46
CA ALA A 763 -26.36 10.64 -5.80
C ALA A 763 -25.91 9.18 -5.80
N THR A 764 -24.78 8.89 -5.17
CA THR A 764 -24.24 7.52 -5.09
C THR A 764 -24.79 6.73 -3.90
N GLY A 765 -25.21 7.41 -2.83
CA GLY A 765 -25.67 6.75 -1.61
C GLY A 765 -24.52 6.24 -0.73
N GLU A 766 -23.38 6.91 -0.78
CA GLU A 766 -22.14 6.48 -0.15
C GLU A 766 -21.68 7.49 0.89
N MET A 767 -21.11 6.98 1.99
CA MET A 767 -20.21 7.78 2.80
C MET A 767 -18.81 7.75 2.18
N TYR A 768 -18.00 8.76 2.46
CA TYR A 768 -16.62 8.81 1.97
C TYR A 768 -15.68 9.54 2.93
N VAL A 769 -14.39 9.25 2.79
CA VAL A 769 -13.27 10.02 3.36
C VAL A 769 -12.40 10.51 2.20
N ASP A 770 -12.31 11.83 2.04
CA ASP A 770 -11.47 12.51 1.06
C ASP A 770 -10.22 13.02 1.77
N ARG A 771 -9.08 12.38 1.46
CA ARG A 771 -7.75 12.74 1.99
C ARG A 771 -6.85 13.39 0.94
N THR A 772 -7.39 13.82 -0.20
CA THR A 772 -6.63 14.46 -1.30
C THR A 772 -5.95 15.77 -0.90
N ARG A 773 -6.40 16.40 0.19
CA ARG A 773 -5.81 17.61 0.78
C ARG A 773 -5.54 17.45 2.28
N SER A 774 -5.23 16.25 2.73
CA SER A 774 -5.05 15.91 4.15
C SER A 774 -3.70 16.33 4.76
N GLY A 775 -2.93 17.16 4.04
CA GLY A 775 -1.58 17.58 4.40
C GLY A 775 -0.56 17.02 3.40
N ARG A 776 0.47 16.33 3.90
CA ARG A 776 1.50 15.72 3.07
C ARG A 776 0.94 14.49 2.35
N THR A 777 0.88 14.54 1.02
CA THR A 777 0.40 13.45 0.16
C THR A 777 1.38 13.09 -0.96
N ASP A 778 2.50 13.81 -1.05
CA ASP A 778 3.45 13.79 -2.17
C ASP A 778 4.42 12.60 -2.16
N PHE A 779 4.45 11.84 -1.06
CA PHE A 779 5.34 10.68 -0.90
C PHE A 779 4.89 9.44 -1.70
N SER A 780 3.63 9.42 -2.18
CA SER A 780 3.15 8.39 -3.11
C SER A 780 1.97 8.93 -3.93
N SER A 781 1.99 8.70 -5.24
CA SER A 781 0.88 9.02 -6.14
C SER A 781 -0.40 8.25 -5.81
N ARG A 782 -0.29 7.13 -5.07
CA ARG A 782 -1.41 6.27 -4.66
C ARG A 782 -2.06 6.69 -3.33
N PHE A 783 -1.49 7.68 -2.64
CA PHE A 783 -1.97 8.09 -1.31
C PHE A 783 -3.17 9.04 -1.38
N ALA A 784 -3.11 10.08 -2.21
CA ALA A 784 -4.20 11.05 -2.33
C ALA A 784 -5.46 10.38 -2.93
N SER A 785 -6.44 10.06 -2.08
CA SER A 785 -7.62 9.27 -2.44
C SER A 785 -8.93 9.84 -1.88
N VAL A 786 -10.04 9.36 -2.46
CA VAL A 786 -11.39 9.49 -1.91
C VAL A 786 -11.95 8.09 -1.74
N ASP A 787 -11.93 7.59 -0.52
CA ASP A 787 -12.31 6.21 -0.20
C ASP A 787 -13.80 6.17 0.19
N ARG A 788 -14.56 5.25 -0.41
CA ARG A 788 -16.03 5.26 -0.41
C ARG A 788 -16.63 3.97 0.14
N ALA A 789 -17.79 4.09 0.81
CA ALA A 789 -18.56 2.96 1.28
C ALA A 789 -20.07 3.18 1.11
N PRO A 790 -20.83 2.22 0.55
CA PRO A 790 -22.27 2.31 0.43
C PRO A 790 -22.91 2.23 1.81
N VAL A 791 -23.72 3.24 2.17
CA VAL A 791 -24.39 3.33 3.47
C VAL A 791 -25.85 3.70 3.27
N GLN A 792 -26.75 2.84 3.73
CA GLN A 792 -28.17 3.18 3.77
C GLN A 792 -28.48 4.11 4.96
N LEU A 793 -29.03 5.28 4.67
CA LEU A 793 -29.48 6.22 5.70
C LEU A 793 -30.62 5.62 6.55
N ARG A 794 -30.57 5.81 7.87
CA ARG A 794 -31.65 5.44 8.79
C ARG A 794 -32.59 6.61 9.01
N LYS A 795 -33.80 6.55 8.44
CA LYS A 795 -34.79 7.65 8.49
C LYS A 795 -34.22 8.97 7.96
N GLY A 796 -33.46 8.90 6.86
CA GLY A 796 -32.81 10.06 6.23
C GLY A 796 -31.59 10.60 6.98
N LYS A 797 -31.05 9.84 7.95
CA LYS A 797 -29.91 10.24 8.78
C LYS A 797 -28.73 9.32 8.55
N LEU A 798 -27.55 9.92 8.52
CA LEU A 798 -26.26 9.25 8.64
C LEU A 798 -25.75 9.45 10.06
N GLU A 799 -25.55 8.35 10.79
CA GLU A 799 -24.97 8.37 12.13
C GLU A 799 -23.51 7.94 12.08
N LEU A 800 -22.60 8.81 12.53
CA LEU A 800 -21.16 8.62 12.50
C LEU A 800 -20.57 8.69 13.91
N THR A 801 -19.62 7.80 14.18
CA THR A 801 -18.59 7.99 15.21
C THR A 801 -17.25 8.05 14.50
N ILE A 802 -16.50 9.14 14.67
CA ILE A 802 -15.22 9.39 14.02
C ILE A 802 -14.15 9.48 15.11
N TYR A 803 -13.08 8.74 14.96
CA TYR A 803 -11.88 8.86 15.78
C TYR A 803 -10.79 9.50 14.92
N VAL A 804 -10.21 10.59 15.42
CA VAL A 804 -9.15 11.35 14.76
C VAL A 804 -7.93 11.32 15.67
N ASP A 805 -6.85 10.74 15.18
CA ASP A 805 -5.53 10.79 15.81
C ASP A 805 -4.57 11.55 14.88
N ARG A 806 -3.35 11.80 15.33
CA ARG A 806 -2.38 12.69 14.65
C ARG A 806 -2.07 12.32 13.22
N SER A 807 -2.27 11.06 12.86
CA SER A 807 -2.04 10.55 11.51
C SER A 807 -3.09 9.55 11.03
N SER A 808 -4.29 9.56 11.62
CA SER A 808 -5.37 8.66 11.18
C SER A 808 -6.77 9.20 11.43
N VAL A 809 -7.70 8.75 10.59
CA VAL A 809 -9.13 8.96 10.71
C VAL A 809 -9.84 7.62 10.57
N GLU A 810 -10.54 7.17 11.62
CA GLU A 810 -11.41 5.99 11.60
C GLU A 810 -12.88 6.39 11.73
N VAL A 811 -13.67 6.11 10.70
CA VAL A 811 -15.10 6.46 10.60
C VAL A 811 -15.96 5.21 10.78
N PHE A 812 -16.85 5.21 11.76
CA PHE A 812 -17.81 4.14 12.02
C PHE A 812 -19.22 4.64 11.75
N ALA A 813 -19.86 4.13 10.68
CA ALA A 813 -21.21 4.50 10.31
C ALA A 813 -22.24 3.46 10.77
N GLN A 814 -23.39 3.96 11.21
CA GLN A 814 -24.57 3.17 11.54
C GLN A 814 -24.31 2.01 12.53
N ASP A 815 -23.71 2.34 13.66
CA ASP A 815 -23.26 1.35 14.66
C ASP A 815 -22.21 0.37 14.09
N GLY A 816 -21.37 0.83 13.18
CA GLY A 816 -20.21 0.08 12.69
C GLY A 816 -20.52 -0.97 11.64
N THR A 817 -21.70 -0.93 11.03
CA THR A 817 -22.01 -1.81 9.88
C THR A 817 -21.25 -1.41 8.62
N ARG A 818 -20.66 -0.21 8.62
CA ARG A 818 -19.73 0.30 7.62
C ARG A 818 -18.63 1.08 8.32
N THR A 819 -17.40 0.87 7.90
CA THR A 819 -16.23 1.56 8.44
C THR A 819 -15.32 2.01 7.31
N ILE A 820 -14.64 3.14 7.48
CA ILE A 820 -13.55 3.61 6.64
C ILE A 820 -12.39 4.01 7.56
N THR A 821 -11.20 3.49 7.29
CA THR A 821 -9.97 3.71 8.06
C THR A 821 -8.88 4.19 7.13
N ASP A 822 -8.44 5.43 7.31
CA ASP A 822 -7.37 6.00 6.49
C ASP A 822 -6.32 6.72 7.35
N THR A 823 -5.06 6.52 7.00
CA THR A 823 -3.94 7.33 7.46
C THR A 823 -3.95 8.70 6.75
N VAL A 824 -3.45 9.71 7.45
CA VAL A 824 -3.37 11.11 7.00
C VAL A 824 -2.10 11.74 7.59
N TYR A 825 -1.55 12.77 6.95
CA TYR A 825 -0.30 13.41 7.41
C TYR A 825 -0.45 14.94 7.42
N PRO A 826 -1.29 15.49 8.33
CA PRO A 826 -1.63 16.91 8.37
C PRO A 826 -0.44 17.79 8.77
N SER A 827 -0.42 19.03 8.28
CA SER A 827 0.54 20.03 8.71
C SER A 827 0.42 20.32 10.22
N ALA A 828 1.52 20.70 10.86
CA ALA A 828 1.49 21.08 12.26
C ALA A 828 0.51 22.25 12.50
N GLY A 829 -0.43 22.08 13.42
CA GLY A 829 -1.47 23.06 13.72
C GLY A 829 -2.74 22.94 12.86
N SER A 830 -2.83 21.96 11.96
CA SER A 830 -4.09 21.63 11.29
C SER A 830 -5.01 20.85 12.22
N ASP A 831 -5.74 21.57 13.07
CA ASP A 831 -6.60 20.99 14.11
C ASP A 831 -8.05 21.50 14.06
N ASP A 832 -8.43 22.29 13.05
CA ASP A 832 -9.81 22.77 12.91
C ASP A 832 -10.78 21.63 12.60
N ILE A 833 -12.00 21.77 13.12
CA ILE A 833 -13.15 20.92 12.78
C ILE A 833 -14.25 21.80 12.18
N ALA A 834 -14.82 21.38 11.06
CA ALA A 834 -15.89 22.12 10.39
C ALA A 834 -17.04 21.21 9.98
N VAL A 835 -18.24 21.77 9.85
CA VAL A 835 -19.36 21.12 9.16
C VAL A 835 -19.57 21.79 7.81
N TRP A 836 -20.04 21.03 6.82
CA TRP A 836 -20.24 21.57 5.47
C TRP A 836 -21.41 20.92 4.74
N SER A 837 -21.89 21.60 3.69
CA SER A 837 -22.81 21.08 2.68
C SER A 837 -22.56 21.70 1.31
N GLU A 838 -22.87 20.95 0.26
CA GLU A 838 -22.72 21.33 -1.15
C GLU A 838 -24.06 21.14 -1.88
N GLY A 839 -24.34 21.96 -2.90
CA GLY A 839 -25.58 21.87 -3.68
C GLY A 839 -26.88 22.14 -2.89
N GLY A 840 -26.78 22.73 -1.70
CA GLY A 840 -27.92 23.11 -0.86
C GLY A 840 -27.65 22.98 0.63
N THR A 841 -28.72 23.18 1.42
CA THR A 841 -28.65 23.18 2.88
C THR A 841 -28.74 21.76 3.47
N ALA A 842 -27.89 21.47 4.45
CA ALA A 842 -27.94 20.27 5.28
C ALA A 842 -28.07 20.61 6.78
N LYS A 843 -28.38 19.60 7.60
CA LYS A 843 -28.46 19.73 9.06
C LYS A 843 -27.63 18.67 9.75
N VAL A 844 -26.75 19.08 10.65
CA VAL A 844 -26.14 18.20 11.66
C VAL A 844 -27.00 18.28 12.91
N SER A 845 -27.86 17.30 13.13
CA SER A 845 -28.92 17.35 14.15
C SER A 845 -28.46 16.90 15.54
N LYS A 846 -27.26 16.31 15.62
CA LYS A 846 -26.52 16.04 16.84
C LYS A 846 -25.03 16.05 16.52
N LEU A 847 -24.25 16.84 17.26
CA LEU A 847 -22.80 16.88 17.14
C LEU A 847 -22.15 17.00 18.52
N THR A 848 -21.21 16.10 18.82
CA THR A 848 -20.38 16.14 20.03
C THR A 848 -18.93 15.94 19.65
N VAL A 849 -18.04 16.83 20.11
CA VAL A 849 -16.59 16.72 19.91
C VAL A 849 -15.96 16.53 21.28
N THR A 850 -15.25 15.41 21.44
CA THR A 850 -14.62 14.99 22.70
C THR A 850 -13.12 14.85 22.51
N PRO A 851 -12.29 15.68 23.15
CA PRO A 851 -10.84 15.50 23.12
C PRO A 851 -10.44 14.14 23.69
N MET A 852 -9.44 13.52 23.10
CA MET A 852 -8.85 12.26 23.53
C MET A 852 -7.47 12.53 24.14
N LYS A 853 -7.17 11.86 25.25
CA LYS A 853 -5.83 11.87 25.85
C LYS A 853 -4.95 10.81 25.20
N PRO A 854 -3.63 11.02 25.13
CA PRO A 854 -2.72 9.95 24.74
C PRO A 854 -2.74 8.80 25.76
N MET A 855 -2.37 7.61 25.30
CA MET A 855 -2.18 6.43 26.15
C MET A 855 -1.11 6.70 27.21
N ASP A 856 -1.32 6.17 28.43
CA ASP A 856 -0.31 6.24 29.49
C ASP A 856 0.57 5.00 29.43
N SER A 857 1.60 5.07 28.61
CA SER A 857 2.58 3.99 28.43
C SER A 857 3.46 3.72 29.66
N ARG A 858 3.33 4.52 30.73
CA ARG A 858 4.03 4.34 32.03
C ARG A 858 3.18 3.59 33.06
N ARG A 859 1.92 3.30 32.77
CA ARG A 859 1.03 2.60 33.70
C ARG A 859 1.52 1.17 33.91
N PRO A 860 1.71 0.70 35.16
CA PRO A 860 2.10 -0.68 35.41
C PRO A 860 1.03 -1.64 34.90
N SER A 861 1.48 -2.75 34.29
CA SER A 861 0.66 -3.87 33.81
C SER A 861 -0.10 -4.54 34.95
#